data_AF-A0A1S4E0P9-F1
#
_entry.id   AF-A0A1S4E0P9-F1
#
_cell.length_a   1.000
_cell.length_b   1.000
_cell.length_c   1.000
_cell.angle_alpha   90.00
_cell.angle_beta   90.00
_cell.angle_gamma   90.00
#
_symmetry.space_group_name_H-M   'P 1'
#
loop_
_entity.id
_entity.type
_entity.pdbx_description
1 polymer ?
#
loop_
_entity_poly.entity_id
_entity_poly.type
_entity_poly.pdbx_seq_one_letter_code
_entity_poly.pdbx_strand_id
1 'polypeptide(L)'
;MTNLKITKKHHIHLNNPFPSPPTSFPLLQGELSANFQVLSSYKFFSIGKDFQLLWRSDNGGSLSIYHLSDPTRSIWSTISGQAFVSAAMVETEVEESRGSFAVKDGAVHLICNHQTIDDIKEINGCDHELEVKEHHFPSGYLGLDLKNYEKEDARFPMLLISGRIFNTERKKMMKKKNKLQETSFNGDVKCNSKVLSASARYWLLFEQKSSSQIGFQVMLGQPSYEYRQIAHSRGGFNRLKFRWHRLRKRKFEWRWSLTKLKGFVRVCSSEEEMEVLRAAEEFEAFNRACLTYSSEEKERFFGFGEQFSHMDFKGKRVPIFVQEQGIGRGDQPITFAANLVSYRAGGDWSTTYAPSPFYMTSKMRSLYLEGYEYSIFDLTKNDRVQIQIHGNSIQGRILHGNSPSELIECFTETIGRPPELPGWIISGAVVGMQGGTNIVRKIWDELKAHEVPISAFWLQDWVGQRETVIGSQLWWNWEVDATRYSGWKQLIKDLGARHIKTDEKQNRRRNLYEEAKALGILVKKKNGEPYMVPNTAFDVGMLDLTHPNTSSWFKEILQEMVDDGVRGWMADFGEGLPVDATLYSGEDPITAHNRYPEIWAQINREFVDEWKSKLVGKEKEDPQEALVFFMRAGFRNSPKWGMLFWEGDQMVSWQANDGIKSAVTGLLSSGLSGYAFNHSDIGGYCAVNLPFIKYRRSEELLLRWMELNAFTTVFRTHEGNKPSCNSQFYSNNRTLSQFARFAKVYSAWKFYRIQLVKEAAQRGLPVCRHLFVHYPEDEYVLTLGHQQFLVGSEILVVPVLDKGKNYVKAYFPLDDSSSWQHIWTGEVYAKLGCEIKVDAPVGYPAVFIKVGSIVGETFIRNLKMFNIL
;
A
#
# COMPACT_ATOMS: atom_id res chain seq x y z
N MET A 1 -15.74 10.32 19.07
CA MET A 1 -14.50 10.71 18.38
C MET A 1 -13.37 9.95 19.06
N THR A 2 -12.69 9.07 18.33
CA THR A 2 -11.55 8.28 18.82
C THR A 2 -10.46 9.23 19.35
N ASN A 3 -9.87 8.91 20.50
CA ASN A 3 -8.70 9.60 21.08
C ASN A 3 -7.47 9.40 20.18
N LEU A 4 -7.50 10.01 19.01
CA LEU A 4 -6.42 10.10 18.04
C LEU A 4 -5.65 11.38 18.34
N LYS A 5 -4.44 11.23 18.87
CA LYS A 5 -3.52 12.33 19.06
C LYS A 5 -2.73 12.52 17.77
N ILE A 6 -2.76 13.72 17.20
CA ILE A 6 -2.02 14.03 15.97
C ILE A 6 -0.91 15.02 16.32
N THR A 7 0.33 14.63 16.07
CA THR A 7 1.51 15.44 16.37
C THR A 7 2.22 15.81 15.07
N LYS A 8 2.13 17.08 14.68
CA LYS A 8 2.88 17.60 13.53
C LYS A 8 4.28 18.00 13.94
N LYS A 9 5.28 17.45 13.26
CA LYS A 9 6.69 17.86 13.47
C LYS A 9 7.13 18.71 12.29
N HIS A 10 7.12 20.02 12.51
CA HIS A 10 7.72 21.01 11.62
C HIS A 10 8.88 21.69 12.36
N HIS A 11 10.10 21.53 11.86
CA HIS A 11 11.35 22.33 12.08
C HIS A 11 11.67 23.00 13.43
N ILE A 12 11.06 22.61 14.56
CA ILE A 12 11.27 23.33 15.83
C ILE A 12 12.51 22.83 16.60
N HIS A 13 13.08 21.64 16.28
CA HIS A 13 14.28 21.09 16.92
C HIS A 13 15.18 20.29 15.95
N LEU A 14 16.43 20.02 16.36
CA LEU A 14 17.30 19.03 15.70
C LEU A 14 16.54 17.71 15.53
N ASN A 15 16.29 17.31 14.28
CA ASN A 15 15.56 16.08 13.98
C ASN A 15 16.36 14.86 14.45
N ASN A 16 15.69 13.88 15.07
CA ASN A 16 16.31 12.58 15.34
C ASN A 16 16.53 11.84 14.00
N PRO A 17 17.78 11.62 13.58
CA PRO A 17 18.06 10.99 12.29
C PRO A 17 17.87 9.47 12.31
N PHE A 18 17.73 8.88 13.51
CA PHE A 18 17.42 7.47 13.74
C PHE A 18 16.05 7.35 14.42
N PRO A 19 14.94 7.62 13.71
CA PRO A 19 13.63 7.41 14.28
C PRO A 19 13.48 5.93 14.65
N SER A 20 13.12 5.65 15.91
CA SER A 20 12.76 4.29 16.31
C SER A 20 11.57 3.81 15.48
N PRO A 21 11.47 2.49 15.20
CA PRO A 21 10.26 1.91 14.66
C PRO A 21 9.06 2.35 15.51
N PRO A 22 7.93 2.74 14.89
CA PRO A 22 6.74 3.10 15.64
C PRO A 22 6.34 1.96 16.60
N THR A 23 5.95 2.30 17.83
CA THR A 23 5.38 1.31 18.74
C THR A 23 4.08 0.82 18.14
N SER A 24 3.89 -0.48 18.18
CA SER A 24 2.73 -1.08 17.54
C SER A 24 2.05 -2.09 18.43
N PHE A 25 0.74 -2.19 18.27
CA PHE A 25 -0.09 -3.09 19.01
C PHE A 25 0.38 -4.54 18.80
N PRO A 26 0.69 -5.26 19.90
CA PRO A 26 1.29 -6.59 19.79
C PRO A 26 0.31 -7.59 19.20
N LEU A 27 0.86 -8.69 18.67
CA LEU A 27 0.05 -9.82 18.24
C LEU A 27 -0.78 -10.35 19.41
N LEU A 28 -2.10 -10.41 19.23
CA LEU A 28 -3.00 -10.98 20.22
C LEU A 28 -3.09 -12.49 20.05
N GLN A 29 -2.99 -13.21 21.17
CA GLN A 29 -3.23 -14.64 21.22
C GLN A 29 -4.17 -14.93 22.38
N GLY A 30 -5.23 -15.68 22.11
CA GLY A 30 -6.11 -16.22 23.14
C GLY A 30 -6.73 -17.53 22.68
N GLU A 31 -7.54 -18.10 23.56
CA GLU A 31 -8.09 -19.44 23.39
C GLU A 31 -9.50 -19.39 22.81
N LEU A 32 -9.82 -20.38 21.96
CA LEU A 32 -11.17 -20.66 21.54
C LEU A 32 -11.83 -21.60 22.55
N SER A 33 -12.82 -21.08 23.28
CA SER A 33 -13.66 -21.85 24.18
C SER A 33 -14.99 -22.13 23.47
N ALA A 34 -15.09 -23.25 22.74
CA ALA A 34 -16.37 -23.62 22.14
C ALA A 34 -17.34 -24.17 23.21
N ASN A 35 -18.63 -23.85 23.10
CA ASN A 35 -19.65 -24.48 23.92
C ASN A 35 -19.97 -25.87 23.34
N PHE A 36 -19.11 -26.86 23.64
CA PHE A 36 -19.10 -28.20 23.02
C PHE A 36 -20.36 -29.05 23.26
N GLN A 37 -21.36 -28.54 23.98
CA GLN A 37 -22.66 -29.21 24.15
C GLN A 37 -23.63 -28.93 23.00
N VAL A 38 -23.36 -27.95 22.12
CA VAL A 38 -24.31 -27.48 21.08
C VAL A 38 -23.87 -27.83 19.65
N LEU A 39 -22.57 -27.92 19.37
CA LEU A 39 -22.05 -28.20 18.03
C LEU A 39 -21.59 -29.66 17.91
N SER A 40 -21.93 -30.34 16.81
CA SER A 40 -21.42 -31.68 16.52
C SER A 40 -19.89 -31.67 16.42
N SER A 41 -19.27 -32.83 16.67
CA SER A 41 -17.81 -32.96 16.63
C SER A 41 -17.19 -32.63 15.27
N TYR A 42 -17.99 -32.76 14.22
CA TYR A 42 -17.62 -32.56 12.84
C TYR A 42 -18.85 -32.13 12.04
N LYS A 43 -18.75 -31.06 11.24
CA LYS A 43 -19.85 -30.60 10.38
C LYS A 43 -19.35 -29.77 9.20
N PHE A 44 -19.91 -30.04 8.02
CA PHE A 44 -19.77 -29.18 6.85
C PHE A 44 -20.93 -28.19 6.78
N PHE A 45 -20.62 -26.98 6.32
CA PHE A 45 -21.57 -25.93 6.02
C PHE A 45 -21.31 -25.39 4.62
N SER A 46 -22.37 -25.14 3.86
CA SER A 46 -22.24 -24.58 2.50
C SER A 46 -22.01 -23.07 2.58
N ILE A 47 -21.06 -22.56 1.79
CA ILE A 47 -20.90 -21.13 1.52
C ILE A 47 -21.23 -20.96 0.04
N GLY A 48 -22.49 -20.66 -0.24
CA GLY A 48 -23.02 -20.72 -1.60
C GLY A 48 -22.96 -22.09 -2.25
N LYS A 49 -22.58 -22.14 -3.54
CA LYS A 49 -22.56 -23.33 -4.38
C LYS A 49 -21.18 -23.97 -4.52
N ASP A 50 -20.12 -23.17 -4.45
CA ASP A 50 -18.77 -23.59 -4.86
C ASP A 50 -17.83 -23.78 -3.67
N PHE A 51 -18.23 -23.35 -2.47
CA PHE A 51 -17.41 -23.40 -1.27
C PHE A 51 -18.11 -24.11 -0.12
N GLN A 52 -17.29 -24.70 0.74
CA GLN A 52 -17.74 -25.32 1.98
C GLN A 52 -16.82 -24.94 3.13
N LEU A 53 -17.41 -24.71 4.30
CA LEU A 53 -16.69 -24.56 5.56
C LEU A 53 -16.81 -25.85 6.37
N LEU A 54 -15.68 -26.33 6.84
CA LEU A 54 -15.57 -27.46 7.74
C LEU A 54 -15.31 -26.98 9.17
N TRP A 55 -16.21 -27.33 10.08
CA TRP A 55 -16.00 -27.25 11.53
C TRP A 55 -15.50 -28.59 12.07
N ARG A 56 -14.45 -28.55 12.89
CA ARG A 56 -13.99 -29.68 13.70
C ARG A 56 -13.87 -29.25 15.15
N SER A 57 -14.34 -30.08 16.08
CA SER A 57 -14.21 -29.81 17.53
C SER A 57 -12.92 -30.35 18.14
N ASP A 58 -12.07 -31.03 17.36
CA ASP A 58 -10.80 -31.59 17.83
C ASP A 58 -9.82 -30.47 18.21
N ASN A 59 -8.94 -30.78 19.17
CA ASN A 59 -7.87 -29.87 19.61
C ASN A 59 -8.36 -28.44 19.97
N GLY A 60 -9.57 -28.31 20.53
CA GLY A 60 -10.15 -27.04 20.96
C GLY A 60 -11.01 -26.33 19.92
N GLY A 61 -11.18 -26.88 18.71
CA GLY A 61 -12.05 -26.33 17.68
C GLY A 61 -11.28 -25.66 16.54
N SER A 62 -11.70 -25.87 15.28
CA SER A 62 -11.13 -25.20 14.10
C SER A 62 -12.14 -25.08 12.96
N LEU A 63 -11.92 -24.07 12.12
CA LEU A 63 -12.68 -23.80 10.90
C LEU A 63 -11.73 -23.90 9.71
N SER A 64 -12.18 -24.45 8.59
CA SER A 64 -11.40 -24.50 7.34
C SER A 64 -12.33 -24.40 6.14
N ILE A 65 -11.97 -23.55 5.19
CA ILE A 65 -12.74 -23.33 3.96
C ILE A 65 -12.05 -24.06 2.81
N TYR A 66 -12.86 -24.73 2.00
CA TYR A 66 -12.43 -25.46 0.81
C TYR A 66 -13.30 -25.04 -0.38
N HIS A 67 -12.70 -25.06 -1.56
CA HIS A 67 -13.44 -24.98 -2.82
C HIS A 67 -13.81 -26.40 -3.27
N LEU A 68 -15.00 -26.59 -3.83
CA LEU A 68 -15.50 -27.93 -4.18
C LEU A 68 -14.73 -28.60 -5.33
N SER A 69 -14.07 -27.83 -6.20
CA SER A 69 -13.20 -28.40 -7.25
C SER A 69 -11.88 -28.98 -6.72
N ASP A 70 -11.45 -28.56 -5.52
CA ASP A 70 -10.21 -29.02 -4.88
C ASP A 70 -10.43 -29.13 -3.35
N PRO A 71 -11.12 -30.19 -2.90
CA PRO A 71 -11.44 -30.37 -1.49
C PRO A 71 -10.22 -30.75 -0.64
N THR A 72 -9.05 -30.93 -1.24
CA THR A 72 -7.82 -31.35 -0.55
C THR A 72 -7.02 -30.19 -0.01
N ARG A 73 -7.13 -29.02 -0.63
CA ARG A 73 -6.41 -27.80 -0.27
C ARG A 73 -7.36 -26.80 0.39
N SER A 74 -7.08 -26.45 1.64
CA SER A 74 -7.82 -25.36 2.29
C SER A 74 -7.28 -24.01 1.83
N ILE A 75 -8.20 -23.13 1.41
CA ILE A 75 -7.90 -21.76 1.00
C ILE A 75 -7.82 -20.80 2.20
N TRP A 76 -8.41 -21.17 3.33
CA TRP A 76 -8.38 -20.42 4.59
C TRP A 76 -8.71 -21.33 5.78
N SER A 77 -7.90 -21.30 6.84
CA SER A 77 -8.10 -22.12 8.04
C SER A 77 -7.74 -21.37 9.31
N THR A 78 -8.51 -21.54 10.38
CA THR A 78 -8.11 -21.07 11.72
C THR A 78 -7.08 -21.99 12.35
N ILE A 79 -6.42 -21.51 13.39
CA ILE A 79 -5.52 -22.33 14.22
C ILE A 79 -6.38 -23.10 15.22
N SER A 80 -6.17 -24.41 15.37
CA SER A 80 -6.93 -25.23 16.31
C SER A 80 -6.84 -24.73 17.75
N GLY A 81 -7.99 -24.57 18.41
CA GLY A 81 -8.11 -24.17 19.81
C GLY A 81 -7.76 -22.71 20.11
N GLN A 82 -7.52 -21.88 19.10
CA GLN A 82 -7.14 -20.47 19.29
C GLN A 82 -8.20 -19.53 18.75
N ALA A 83 -8.35 -18.39 19.42
CA ALA A 83 -9.25 -17.33 18.97
C ALA A 83 -8.79 -16.78 17.62
N PHE A 84 -9.75 -16.66 16.69
CA PHE A 84 -9.55 -16.07 15.36
C PHE A 84 -10.11 -14.66 15.26
N VAL A 85 -11.00 -14.24 16.17
CA VAL A 85 -11.44 -12.84 16.32
C VAL A 85 -10.97 -12.30 17.67
N SER A 86 -10.39 -11.11 17.67
CA SER A 86 -10.06 -10.37 18.89
C SER A 86 -10.26 -8.87 18.70
N ALA A 87 -10.41 -8.14 19.80
CA ALA A 87 -10.59 -6.70 19.77
C ALA A 87 -9.83 -6.00 20.90
N ALA A 88 -9.52 -4.72 20.69
CA ALA A 88 -8.90 -3.89 21.71
C ALA A 88 -9.31 -2.42 21.63
N MET A 89 -9.11 -1.72 22.74
CA MET A 89 -9.19 -0.27 22.86
C MET A 89 -7.78 0.26 23.10
N VAL A 90 -7.27 1.04 22.15
CA VAL A 90 -5.87 1.46 22.13
C VAL A 90 -5.77 2.93 21.76
N GLU A 91 -4.98 3.69 22.51
CA GLU A 91 -4.64 5.06 22.12
C GLU A 91 -3.78 5.07 20.86
N THR A 92 -4.05 6.00 19.95
CA THR A 92 -3.30 6.12 18.70
C THR A 92 -2.69 7.50 18.60
N GLU A 93 -1.38 7.57 18.34
CA GLU A 93 -0.70 8.80 17.97
C GLU A 93 -0.23 8.70 16.51
N VAL A 94 -0.54 9.72 15.71
CA VAL A 94 0.01 9.84 14.35
C VAL A 94 0.98 11.02 14.32
N GLU A 95 2.23 10.74 13.96
CA GLU A 95 3.20 11.78 13.63
C GLU A 95 3.21 12.00 12.12
N GLU A 96 3.05 13.25 11.70
CA GLU A 96 3.03 13.66 10.29
C GLU A 96 4.13 14.68 10.01
N SER A 97 4.84 14.49 8.88
CA SER A 97 5.76 15.48 8.32
C SER A 97 5.86 15.33 6.80
N ARG A 98 5.34 16.31 6.04
CA ARG A 98 5.51 16.42 4.58
C ARG A 98 5.18 15.12 3.82
N GLY A 99 4.01 14.54 4.08
CA GLY A 99 3.57 13.29 3.44
C GLY A 99 4.24 12.01 3.99
N SER A 100 5.14 12.12 4.98
CA SER A 100 5.65 10.98 5.75
C SER A 100 4.89 10.82 7.06
N PHE A 101 4.54 9.58 7.41
CA PHE A 101 3.70 9.29 8.57
C PHE A 101 4.34 8.26 9.51
N ALA A 102 3.96 8.32 10.78
CA ALA A 102 4.26 7.30 11.76
C ALA A 102 3.05 7.08 12.66
N VAL A 103 2.39 5.94 12.49
CA VAL A 103 1.28 5.54 13.37
C VAL A 103 1.86 4.77 14.55
N LYS A 104 1.61 5.25 15.76
CA LYS A 104 2.08 4.69 17.03
C LYS A 104 0.89 4.29 17.88
N ASP A 105 0.92 3.06 18.37
CA ASP A 105 0.02 2.61 19.40
C ASP A 105 0.58 2.96 20.78
N GLY A 106 -0.28 3.54 21.61
CA GLY A 106 0.02 4.02 22.97
C GLY A 106 -0.51 3.07 24.04
N ALA A 107 -1.16 3.62 25.08
CA ALA A 107 -1.74 2.82 26.15
C ALA A 107 -2.85 1.91 25.62
N VAL A 108 -2.85 0.66 26.12
CA VAL A 108 -3.90 -0.32 25.83
C VAL A 108 -4.85 -0.36 27.01
N HIS A 109 -6.09 0.01 26.76
CA HIS A 109 -7.12 0.18 27.77
C HIS A 109 -7.94 -1.09 28.01
N LEU A 110 -8.20 -1.84 26.95
CA LEU A 110 -8.95 -3.09 27.01
C LEU A 110 -8.49 -4.04 25.91
N ILE A 111 -8.38 -5.33 26.22
CA ILE A 111 -8.15 -6.42 25.27
C ILE A 111 -9.18 -7.51 25.50
N CYS A 112 -9.86 -7.92 24.44
CA CYS A 112 -10.71 -9.10 24.38
C CYS A 112 -10.13 -10.06 23.33
N ASN A 113 -9.29 -11.00 23.77
CA ASN A 113 -8.54 -11.94 22.93
C ASN A 113 -8.99 -13.40 23.07
N HIS A 114 -9.87 -13.71 24.02
CA HIS A 114 -10.51 -15.03 24.10
C HIS A 114 -11.86 -15.01 23.38
N GLN A 115 -12.27 -16.14 22.84
CA GLN A 115 -13.44 -16.23 21.96
C GLN A 115 -14.29 -17.44 22.31
N THR A 116 -15.62 -17.30 22.25
CA THR A 116 -16.58 -18.41 22.13
C THR A 116 -17.17 -18.44 20.72
N ILE A 117 -17.58 -19.63 20.28
CA ILE A 117 -18.54 -19.77 19.19
C ILE A 117 -19.85 -20.17 19.84
N ASP A 118 -20.87 -19.34 19.67
CA ASP A 118 -22.21 -19.60 20.17
C ASP A 118 -23.01 -20.36 19.11
N ASP A 119 -22.83 -20.03 17.83
CA ASP A 119 -23.61 -20.61 16.73
C ASP A 119 -22.91 -20.51 15.35
N ILE A 120 -23.20 -21.46 14.46
CA ILE A 120 -22.81 -21.48 13.04
C ILE A 120 -24.06 -21.81 12.21
N LYS A 121 -24.57 -20.84 11.47
CA LYS A 121 -25.84 -20.93 10.74
C LYS A 121 -25.69 -20.64 9.25
N GLU A 122 -26.32 -21.48 8.44
CA GLU A 122 -26.60 -21.16 7.03
C GLU A 122 -27.89 -20.34 6.98
N ILE A 123 -27.83 -19.17 6.36
CA ILE A 123 -28.95 -18.24 6.19
C ILE A 123 -29.34 -18.28 4.71
N ASN A 124 -30.58 -18.68 4.43
CA ASN A 124 -31.13 -18.68 3.07
C ASN A 124 -31.84 -17.34 2.80
N GLY A 125 -31.78 -16.85 1.56
CA GLY A 125 -32.40 -15.56 1.18
C GLY A 125 -33.92 -15.46 1.42
N CYS A 126 -34.62 -16.56 1.65
CA CYS A 126 -36.06 -16.58 1.98
C CYS A 126 -36.38 -16.38 3.48
N ASP A 127 -35.38 -16.38 4.38
CA ASP A 127 -35.61 -16.20 5.83
C ASP A 127 -35.66 -14.71 6.25
N HIS A 128 -35.60 -13.79 5.30
CA HIS A 128 -35.48 -12.35 5.54
C HIS A 128 -36.68 -11.66 6.21
N GLU A 129 -37.85 -12.31 6.29
CA GLU A 129 -39.03 -11.72 6.95
C GLU A 129 -39.30 -12.24 8.38
N LEU A 130 -38.61 -13.29 8.86
CA LEU A 130 -39.00 -13.96 10.11
C LEU A 130 -38.02 -13.88 11.29
N GLU A 131 -36.75 -13.47 11.12
CA GLU A 131 -35.78 -13.47 12.25
C GLU A 131 -35.21 -12.10 12.69
N VAL A 132 -35.58 -10.98 12.04
CA VAL A 132 -35.05 -9.64 12.41
C VAL A 132 -35.66 -9.09 13.72
N LYS A 133 -36.62 -9.78 14.35
CA LYS A 133 -37.25 -9.32 15.60
C LYS A 133 -36.57 -9.78 16.89
N GLU A 134 -35.70 -10.79 16.89
CA GLU A 134 -35.16 -11.35 18.15
C GLU A 134 -33.66 -11.12 18.41
N HIS A 135 -32.90 -10.52 17.50
CA HIS A 135 -31.49 -10.20 17.75
C HIS A 135 -31.21 -8.72 17.50
N HIS A 136 -30.70 -8.03 18.53
CA HIS A 136 -30.23 -6.65 18.49
C HIS A 136 -29.00 -6.53 17.55
N PHE A 137 -29.23 -6.58 16.24
CA PHE A 137 -28.33 -5.98 15.28
C PHE A 137 -28.29 -4.47 15.55
N PRO A 138 -27.12 -3.82 15.57
CA PRO A 138 -27.05 -2.36 15.68
C PRO A 138 -27.86 -1.73 14.53
N SER A 139 -29.00 -1.11 14.87
CA SER A 139 -29.85 -0.42 13.90
C SER A 139 -29.12 0.81 13.37
N GLY A 140 -28.78 0.81 12.08
CA GLY A 140 -28.19 1.97 11.40
C GLY A 140 -27.15 1.66 10.33
N TYR A 141 -26.50 0.48 10.37
CA TYR A 141 -25.42 0.14 9.42
C TYR A 141 -25.82 -0.84 8.31
N LEU A 142 -26.93 -1.59 8.48
CA LEU A 142 -27.55 -2.34 7.38
C LEU A 142 -28.18 -1.40 6.31
N GLY A 143 -28.44 -0.14 6.66
CA GLY A 143 -29.31 0.75 5.88
C GLY A 143 -28.73 1.35 4.59
N LEU A 144 -27.41 1.23 4.36
CA LEU A 144 -26.77 1.77 3.15
C LEU A 144 -26.40 0.70 2.11
N ASP A 145 -26.18 -0.57 2.50
CA ASP A 145 -25.92 -1.65 1.54
C ASP A 145 -27.11 -2.59 1.31
N LEU A 146 -27.99 -2.84 2.29
CA LEU A 146 -29.15 -3.74 2.05
C LEU A 146 -30.29 -3.09 1.28
N LYS A 147 -30.37 -1.75 1.20
CA LYS A 147 -31.31 -1.08 0.29
C LYS A 147 -30.94 -1.26 -1.18
N ASN A 148 -29.67 -1.57 -1.49
CA ASN A 148 -29.25 -1.94 -2.83
C ASN A 148 -29.45 -3.44 -3.11
N TYR A 149 -29.63 -4.28 -2.07
CA TYR A 149 -29.98 -5.71 -2.22
C TYR A 149 -31.43 -5.95 -2.68
N GLU A 150 -32.30 -4.94 -2.71
CA GLU A 150 -33.63 -5.05 -3.33
C GLU A 150 -33.59 -5.15 -4.87
N LYS A 151 -32.39 -5.11 -5.49
CA LYS A 151 -32.20 -5.39 -6.92
C LYS A 151 -31.18 -6.51 -7.14
N GLU A 152 -31.73 -7.71 -7.38
CA GLU A 152 -31.20 -8.83 -8.19
C GLU A 152 -30.14 -9.83 -7.66
N ASP A 153 -29.51 -9.70 -6.48
CA ASP A 153 -28.32 -10.55 -6.17
C ASP A 153 -28.30 -11.47 -4.92
N ALA A 154 -29.36 -11.63 -4.14
CA ALA A 154 -29.38 -12.66 -3.07
C ALA A 154 -29.67 -14.07 -3.64
N ARG A 155 -28.70 -14.68 -4.35
CA ARG A 155 -28.88 -15.99 -5.02
C ARG A 155 -28.36 -17.22 -4.24
N PHE A 156 -27.64 -17.05 -3.13
CA PHE A 156 -26.92 -18.15 -2.46
C PHE A 156 -27.03 -18.12 -0.92
N PRO A 157 -26.96 -19.28 -0.25
CA PRO A 157 -26.89 -19.35 1.22
C PRO A 157 -25.65 -18.63 1.75
N MET A 158 -25.86 -17.75 2.73
CA MET A 158 -24.79 -17.09 3.49
C MET A 158 -24.46 -17.89 4.75
N LEU A 159 -23.22 -17.84 5.21
CA LEU A 159 -22.80 -18.50 6.44
C LEU A 159 -22.49 -17.48 7.53
N LEU A 160 -23.21 -17.53 8.64
CA LEU A 160 -23.02 -16.65 9.80
C LEU A 160 -22.46 -17.44 10.98
N ILE A 161 -21.30 -17.01 11.47
CA ILE A 161 -20.70 -17.46 12.74
C ILE A 161 -20.90 -16.35 13.76
N SER A 162 -21.51 -16.67 14.89
CA SER A 162 -21.69 -15.71 15.98
C SER A 162 -21.14 -16.24 17.29
N GLY A 163 -20.68 -15.33 18.14
CA GLY A 163 -20.14 -15.67 19.44
C GLY A 163 -19.80 -14.46 20.27
N ARG A 164 -18.96 -14.67 21.29
CA ARG A 164 -18.48 -13.59 22.15
C ARG A 164 -16.96 -13.57 22.22
N ILE A 165 -16.40 -12.37 22.23
CA ILE A 165 -15.03 -12.12 22.66
C ILE A 165 -15.02 -11.61 24.10
N PHE A 166 -14.02 -11.97 24.87
CA PHE A 166 -13.92 -11.58 26.27
C PHE A 166 -12.47 -11.54 26.76
N ASN A 167 -12.27 -10.87 27.89
CA ASN A 167 -11.02 -10.90 28.64
C ASN A 167 -11.10 -11.95 29.76
N THR A 168 -10.03 -12.71 29.99
CA THR A 168 -9.88 -13.54 31.19
C THR A 168 -8.96 -12.88 32.21
N GLU A 169 -9.51 -12.02 33.07
CA GLU A 169 -8.91 -11.79 34.39
C GLU A 169 -9.24 -12.96 35.33
N ARG A 170 -8.76 -14.17 34.99
CA ARG A 170 -8.83 -15.33 35.89
C ARG A 170 -7.42 -15.80 36.26
N LYS A 171 -7.05 -15.45 37.50
CA LYS A 171 -6.07 -16.13 38.38
C LYS A 171 -4.57 -15.90 38.10
N LYS A 172 -4.04 -14.79 38.64
CA LYS A 172 -2.67 -14.77 39.22
C LYS A 172 -2.60 -14.55 40.74
N MET A 173 -3.73 -14.39 41.44
CA MET A 173 -3.75 -14.08 42.90
C MET A 173 -4.20 -15.20 43.85
N MET A 174 -4.28 -16.46 43.42
CA MET A 174 -4.67 -17.60 44.30
C MET A 174 -3.51 -18.53 44.71
N LYS A 175 -2.28 -18.32 44.23
CA LYS A 175 -1.10 -19.10 44.69
C LYS A 175 -0.22 -18.39 45.73
N LYS A 176 -0.49 -17.12 46.05
CA LYS A 176 0.29 -16.34 47.04
C LYS A 176 -0.44 -16.03 48.35
N LYS A 177 -1.66 -16.55 48.53
CA LYS A 177 -2.52 -16.25 49.71
C LYS A 177 -2.52 -17.31 50.82
N ASN A 178 -1.60 -18.28 50.78
CA ASN A 178 -1.39 -19.25 51.87
C ASN A 178 -0.10 -19.01 52.69
N LYS A 179 0.51 -17.82 52.61
CA LYS A 179 1.56 -17.39 53.55
C LYS A 179 1.42 -15.91 53.84
N LEU A 180 0.65 -15.57 54.87
CA LEU A 180 0.78 -14.40 55.76
C LEU A 180 -0.56 -14.22 56.49
N GLN A 181 -0.73 -15.00 57.56
CA GLN A 181 -1.57 -14.61 58.68
C GLN A 181 -0.82 -13.59 59.54
N GLU A 182 -1.61 -12.77 60.24
CA GLU A 182 -1.24 -11.79 61.27
C GLU A 182 -0.71 -10.44 60.80
N THR A 183 -1.60 -9.46 60.73
CA THR A 183 -1.60 -8.31 61.66
C THR A 183 -2.83 -7.43 61.42
N SER A 184 -3.50 -7.08 62.52
CA SER A 184 -4.71 -6.27 62.60
C SER A 184 -4.41 -4.78 62.47
N PHE A 185 -5.15 -4.05 61.63
CA PHE A 185 -5.42 -2.62 61.83
C PHE A 185 -6.76 -2.22 61.19
N ASN A 186 -7.58 -1.53 61.99
CA ASN A 186 -8.86 -0.93 61.60
C ASN A 186 -8.63 0.33 60.75
N GLY A 187 -9.38 0.45 59.67
CA GLY A 187 -9.54 1.67 58.88
C GLY A 187 -10.67 1.46 57.86
N ASP A 188 -11.84 2.00 58.14
CA ASP A 188 -12.97 2.04 57.21
C ASP A 188 -12.61 2.96 56.02
N VAL A 189 -12.31 2.35 54.87
CA VAL A 189 -12.39 3.00 53.56
C VAL A 189 -13.28 2.12 52.69
N LYS A 190 -14.51 2.59 52.44
CA LYS A 190 -15.39 2.02 51.40
C LYS A 190 -14.83 2.42 50.03
N CYS A 191 -14.19 1.47 49.36
CA CYS A 191 -14.01 1.49 47.91
C CYS A 191 -14.21 0.06 47.45
N ASN A 192 -15.27 -0.23 46.69
CA ASN A 192 -15.51 -1.56 46.15
C ASN A 192 -16.33 -1.45 44.86
N SER A 193 -15.63 -1.30 43.74
CA SER A 193 -16.12 -1.68 42.41
C SER A 193 -14.95 -2.27 41.63
N LYS A 194 -14.81 -3.59 41.63
CA LYS A 194 -13.88 -4.29 40.74
C LYS A 194 -14.61 -4.60 39.43
N VAL A 195 -14.18 -3.99 38.33
CA VAL A 195 -14.49 -4.48 36.97
C VAL A 195 -13.73 -5.80 36.81
N LEU A 196 -14.42 -6.89 36.49
CA LEU A 196 -13.81 -8.23 36.48
C LEU A 196 -13.94 -8.96 35.13
N SER A 197 -14.69 -8.43 34.17
CA SER A 197 -14.74 -8.96 32.81
C SER A 197 -15.43 -7.98 31.86
N ALA A 198 -14.77 -7.70 30.73
CA ALA A 198 -15.41 -7.11 29.57
C ALA A 198 -15.68 -8.20 28.53
N SER A 199 -16.82 -8.10 27.84
CA SER A 199 -17.17 -9.00 26.75
C SER A 199 -17.89 -8.26 25.65
N ALA A 200 -17.86 -8.78 24.43
CA ALA A 200 -18.67 -8.26 23.34
C ALA A 200 -19.10 -9.38 22.41
N ARG A 201 -20.23 -9.21 21.75
CA ARG A 201 -20.63 -10.11 20.67
C ARG A 201 -19.80 -9.83 19.42
N TYR A 202 -19.55 -10.85 18.62
CA TYR A 202 -19.05 -10.68 17.27
C TYR A 202 -19.90 -11.49 16.28
N TRP A 203 -19.81 -11.08 15.03
CA TRP A 203 -20.40 -11.76 13.88
C TRP A 203 -19.33 -11.88 12.80
N LEU A 204 -19.12 -13.09 12.30
CA LEU A 204 -18.28 -13.38 11.14
C LEU A 204 -19.19 -13.95 10.05
N LEU A 205 -19.38 -13.18 8.99
CA LEU A 205 -20.17 -13.55 7.82
C LEU A 205 -19.24 -14.03 6.71
N PHE A 206 -19.63 -15.11 6.02
CA PHE A 206 -19.06 -15.52 4.75
C PHE A 206 -20.16 -15.59 3.69
N GLU A 207 -19.90 -15.02 2.53
CA GLU A 207 -20.82 -14.99 1.40
C GLU A 207 -20.05 -15.28 0.12
N GLN A 208 -20.55 -16.21 -0.70
CA GLN A 208 -19.98 -16.44 -2.02
C GLN A 208 -20.31 -15.25 -2.93
N LYS A 209 -19.27 -14.60 -3.48
CA LYS A 209 -19.40 -13.49 -4.43
C LYS A 209 -19.27 -13.92 -5.88
N SER A 210 -18.48 -14.96 -6.15
CA SER A 210 -18.36 -15.63 -7.46
C SER A 210 -17.93 -17.09 -7.23
N SER A 211 -17.71 -17.87 -8.29
CA SER A 211 -17.17 -19.23 -8.15
C SER A 211 -15.74 -19.25 -7.62
N SER A 212 -15.01 -18.14 -7.67
CA SER A 212 -13.62 -18.02 -7.23
C SER A 212 -13.44 -17.14 -5.99
N GLN A 213 -14.51 -16.60 -5.41
CA GLN A 213 -14.39 -15.63 -4.32
C GLN A 213 -15.43 -15.79 -3.21
N ILE A 214 -14.96 -15.65 -1.98
CA ILE A 214 -15.79 -15.51 -0.78
C ILE A 214 -15.55 -14.13 -0.19
N GLY A 215 -16.60 -13.33 -0.04
CA GLY A 215 -16.58 -12.14 0.81
C GLY A 215 -16.69 -12.54 2.28
N PHE A 216 -15.95 -11.84 3.13
CA PHE A 216 -16.04 -12.00 4.59
C PHE A 216 -16.21 -10.66 5.28
N GLN A 217 -16.95 -10.67 6.39
CA GLN A 217 -17.12 -9.49 7.24
C GLN A 217 -17.07 -9.90 8.71
N VAL A 218 -16.19 -9.27 9.49
CA VAL A 218 -16.14 -9.36 10.94
C VAL A 218 -16.73 -8.08 11.51
N MET A 219 -17.76 -8.20 12.34
CA MET A 219 -18.36 -7.07 13.07
C MET A 219 -18.24 -7.29 14.57
N LEU A 220 -17.85 -6.25 15.29
CA LEU A 220 -17.77 -6.24 16.74
C LEU A 220 -18.94 -5.46 17.34
N GLY A 221 -19.64 -6.07 18.29
CA GLY A 221 -20.64 -5.40 19.10
C GLY A 221 -20.01 -4.49 20.16
N GLN A 222 -20.86 -3.70 20.82
CA GLN A 222 -20.40 -2.84 21.90
C GLN A 222 -19.90 -3.66 23.10
N PRO A 223 -18.84 -3.20 23.79
CA PRO A 223 -18.35 -3.85 24.99
C PRO A 223 -19.36 -3.74 26.13
N SER A 224 -19.67 -4.87 26.75
CA SER A 224 -20.41 -4.96 28.00
C SER A 224 -19.44 -5.18 29.16
N TYR A 225 -19.70 -4.50 30.28
CA TYR A 225 -18.88 -4.56 31.48
C TYR A 225 -19.67 -5.18 32.63
N GLU A 226 -19.18 -6.28 33.19
CA GLU A 226 -19.79 -6.88 34.39
C GLU A 226 -19.05 -6.44 35.66
N TYR A 227 -19.79 -5.80 36.57
CA TYR A 227 -19.34 -5.39 37.89
C TYR A 227 -19.87 -6.36 38.96
N ARG A 228 -19.00 -7.01 39.75
CA ARG A 228 -19.46 -7.81 40.90
C ARG A 228 -19.44 -6.99 42.19
N GLN A 229 -20.62 -6.78 42.80
CA GLN A 229 -20.73 -6.38 44.20
C GLN A 229 -20.58 -7.61 45.10
N ILE A 230 -19.60 -7.59 46.00
CA ILE A 230 -19.49 -8.58 47.08
C ILE A 230 -20.30 -8.08 48.27
N ALA A 231 -21.46 -8.69 48.53
CA ALA A 231 -22.21 -8.47 49.75
C ALA A 231 -21.58 -9.27 50.91
N HIS A 232 -21.02 -8.58 51.91
CA HIS A 232 -20.64 -9.22 53.17
C HIS A 232 -21.81 -9.14 54.17
N SER A 233 -22.38 -10.29 54.53
CA SER A 233 -23.28 -10.44 55.68
C SER A 233 -22.50 -10.24 56.98
N ARG A 234 -22.85 -9.21 57.77
CA ARG A 234 -22.28 -8.97 59.10
C ARG A 234 -22.81 -10.00 60.11
N GLY A 235 -21.98 -10.98 60.45
CA GLY A 235 -22.12 -11.79 61.67
C GLY A 235 -21.45 -11.07 62.85
N GLY A 236 -22.23 -10.67 63.85
CA GLY A 236 -21.72 -9.98 65.05
C GLY A 236 -20.97 -10.92 65.99
N PHE A 237 -19.76 -10.53 66.38
CA PHE A 237 -19.06 -11.09 67.54
C PHE A 237 -18.58 -9.94 68.43
N ASN A 238 -19.16 -9.88 69.64
CA ASN A 238 -18.70 -9.04 70.74
C ASN A 238 -17.37 -9.59 71.30
N ARG A 239 -16.37 -8.74 71.53
CA ARG A 239 -15.33 -9.04 72.53
C ARG A 239 -14.75 -7.79 73.21
N LEU A 240 -14.56 -7.96 74.51
CA LEU A 240 -14.32 -6.99 75.56
C LEU A 240 -13.00 -6.21 75.44
N LYS A 241 -13.05 -4.95 75.92
CA LYS A 241 -11.91 -4.08 76.20
C LYS A 241 -11.17 -4.51 77.47
N PHE A 242 -9.84 -4.43 77.45
CA PHE A 242 -9.02 -4.29 78.66
C PHE A 242 -8.00 -3.16 78.47
N ARG A 243 -7.96 -2.25 79.44
CA ARG A 243 -7.05 -1.09 79.56
C ARG A 243 -5.88 -1.45 80.48
N TRP A 244 -4.68 -0.99 80.14
CA TRP A 244 -3.60 -0.75 81.11
C TRP A 244 -2.97 0.62 80.87
N HIS A 245 -2.55 1.25 81.98
CA HIS A 245 -2.08 2.63 82.12
C HIS A 245 -0.63 2.65 82.65
N ARG A 246 0.03 3.83 82.49
CA ARG A 246 1.27 4.35 83.12
C ARG A 246 2.61 4.08 82.40
N LEU A 247 3.65 4.91 82.44
CA LEU A 247 3.92 6.35 82.69
C LEU A 247 5.42 6.62 82.37
N ARG A 248 5.70 7.79 81.77
CA ARG A 248 6.94 8.62 81.61
C ARG A 248 8.32 8.26 82.25
N LYS A 249 9.40 8.56 81.49
CA LYS A 249 10.64 9.36 81.83
C LYS A 249 11.46 9.63 80.52
N ARG A 250 11.65 10.86 79.99
CA ARG A 250 12.73 11.89 80.15
C ARG A 250 14.18 11.31 80.00
N LYS A 251 15.17 11.84 79.25
CA LYS A 251 15.55 13.16 78.65
C LYS A 251 16.68 12.98 77.58
N PHE A 252 16.82 13.96 76.65
CA PHE A 252 18.01 14.52 75.92
C PHE A 252 19.02 13.55 75.23
N GLU A 253 19.47 13.72 73.98
CA GLU A 253 20.23 14.85 73.42
C GLU A 253 20.40 14.76 71.88
N TRP A 254 20.97 15.80 71.28
CA TRP A 254 20.95 16.18 69.85
C TRP A 254 21.90 15.39 68.92
N ARG A 255 21.51 15.22 67.64
CA ARG A 255 22.41 15.30 66.47
C ARG A 255 21.63 15.32 65.13
N TRP A 256 22.04 16.22 64.25
CA TRP A 256 21.56 16.39 62.88
C TRP A 256 22.23 15.38 61.94
N SER A 257 21.47 14.66 61.12
CA SER A 257 21.90 14.25 59.77
C SER A 257 20.69 13.94 58.89
N LEU A 258 20.67 14.54 57.70
CA LEU A 258 19.71 14.31 56.63
C LEU A 258 19.91 12.91 56.02
N THR A 259 18.93 12.03 56.17
CA THR A 259 18.80 10.82 55.35
C THR A 259 17.36 10.71 54.84
N LYS A 260 17.23 10.71 53.51
CA LYS A 260 15.95 10.48 52.79
C LYS A 260 15.36 9.14 53.22
N LEU A 261 14.14 9.17 53.76
CA LEU A 261 13.30 7.99 53.90
C LEU A 261 13.07 7.38 52.51
N LYS A 262 13.48 6.13 52.31
CA LYS A 262 12.91 5.28 51.26
C LYS A 262 11.47 4.98 51.67
N GLY A 263 10.54 5.78 51.15
CA GLY A 263 9.13 5.41 51.13
C GLY A 263 8.95 4.24 50.17
N PHE A 264 8.70 3.04 50.69
CA PHE A 264 8.10 1.98 49.90
C PHE A 264 6.64 2.35 49.66
N VAL A 265 6.36 2.92 48.49
CA VAL A 265 4.99 2.98 47.97
C VAL A 265 4.62 1.57 47.56
N ARG A 266 3.72 0.96 48.32
CA ARG A 266 3.00 -0.22 47.89
C ARG A 266 1.96 0.26 46.89
N VAL A 267 2.29 0.21 45.60
CA VAL A 267 1.35 0.51 44.51
C VAL A 267 0.17 -0.45 44.67
N CYS A 268 -0.97 0.15 44.98
CA CYS A 268 -2.24 -0.51 45.21
C CYS A 268 -2.88 -0.77 43.84
N SER A 269 -3.71 -1.80 43.75
CA SER A 269 -4.48 -2.18 42.55
C SER A 269 -5.56 -1.16 42.13
N SER A 270 -5.38 0.13 42.45
CA SER A 270 -6.32 1.21 42.19
C SER A 270 -6.05 1.96 40.88
N GLU A 271 -4.85 1.86 40.32
CA GLU A 271 -4.52 2.52 39.03
C GLU A 271 -5.18 1.77 37.85
N GLU A 272 -5.04 0.44 37.79
CA GLU A 272 -5.69 -0.40 36.76
C GLU A 272 -7.23 -0.31 36.80
N GLU A 273 -7.83 -0.26 38.01
CA GLU A 273 -9.28 -0.10 38.18
C GLU A 273 -9.80 1.27 37.70
N MET A 274 -9.01 2.34 37.89
CA MET A 274 -9.31 3.67 37.33
C MET A 274 -9.09 3.72 35.82
N GLU A 275 -8.09 3.04 35.29
CA GLU A 275 -7.80 3.03 33.84
C GLU A 275 -8.93 2.36 33.05
N VAL A 276 -9.46 1.22 33.50
CA VAL A 276 -10.59 0.55 32.82
C VAL A 276 -11.88 1.38 32.90
N LEU A 277 -12.12 2.07 34.02
CA LEU A 277 -13.27 2.98 34.16
C LEU A 277 -13.12 4.22 33.27
N ARG A 278 -11.93 4.83 33.24
CA ARG A 278 -11.62 5.94 32.31
C ARG A 278 -11.72 5.50 30.86
N ALA A 279 -11.28 4.30 30.53
CA ALA A 279 -11.42 3.72 29.19
C ALA A 279 -12.88 3.53 28.80
N ALA A 280 -13.73 3.07 29.71
CA ALA A 280 -15.17 2.95 29.47
C ALA A 280 -15.87 4.31 29.34
N GLU A 281 -15.32 5.37 29.95
CA GLU A 281 -15.79 6.76 29.81
C GLU A 281 -15.25 7.45 28.53
N GLU A 282 -14.04 7.13 28.07
CA GLU A 282 -13.38 7.72 26.90
C GLU A 282 -13.67 7.00 25.57
N PHE A 283 -13.85 5.68 25.60
CA PHE A 283 -14.07 4.85 24.42
C PHE A 283 -15.46 4.19 24.47
N GLU A 284 -16.36 4.65 23.61
CA GLU A 284 -17.68 4.04 23.48
C GLU A 284 -17.64 2.66 22.80
N ALA A 285 -16.62 2.38 21.97
CA ALA A 285 -16.49 1.16 21.15
C ALA A 285 -15.01 0.73 20.98
N PHE A 286 -14.79 -0.53 20.58
CA PHE A 286 -13.45 -0.98 20.16
C PHE A 286 -12.95 -0.19 18.96
N ASN A 287 -11.66 0.12 18.94
CA ASN A 287 -11.00 0.80 17.83
C ASN A 287 -9.86 -0.04 17.21
N ARG A 288 -9.72 -1.30 17.66
CA ARG A 288 -8.90 -2.33 17.04
C ARG A 288 -9.71 -3.59 16.88
N ALA A 289 -9.78 -4.10 15.65
CA ALA A 289 -10.29 -5.42 15.33
C ALA A 289 -9.15 -6.26 14.75
N CYS A 290 -9.07 -7.53 15.14
CA CYS A 290 -8.08 -8.45 14.56
C CYS A 290 -8.72 -9.75 14.09
N LEU A 291 -8.24 -10.22 12.93
CA LEU A 291 -8.56 -11.53 12.36
C LEU A 291 -7.27 -12.37 12.32
N THR A 292 -7.27 -13.51 12.99
CA THR A 292 -6.11 -14.43 13.05
C THR A 292 -6.45 -15.76 12.42
N TYR A 293 -5.60 -16.23 11.51
CA TYR A 293 -5.75 -17.52 10.85
C TYR A 293 -4.39 -18.18 10.63
N SER A 294 -4.40 -19.47 10.31
CA SER A 294 -3.21 -20.29 10.17
C SER A 294 -2.39 -19.94 8.92
N SER A 295 -1.09 -20.13 9.01
CA SER A 295 -0.13 -20.09 7.91
C SER A 295 0.93 -21.16 8.13
N GLU A 296 1.55 -21.63 7.05
CA GLU A 296 2.62 -22.63 7.16
C GLU A 296 4.00 -21.96 7.31
N GLU A 297 4.94 -22.64 7.97
CA GLU A 297 6.27 -22.08 8.24
C GLU A 297 7.04 -21.71 6.96
N LYS A 298 6.90 -22.53 5.91
CA LYS A 298 7.56 -22.32 4.60
C LYS A 298 6.69 -21.55 3.60
N GLU A 299 5.50 -21.10 4.02
CA GLU A 299 4.64 -20.28 3.17
C GLU A 299 5.26 -18.90 2.98
N ARG A 300 5.36 -18.47 1.71
CA ARG A 300 5.89 -17.15 1.32
C ARG A 300 4.76 -16.26 0.87
N PHE A 301 4.86 -14.97 1.15
CA PHE A 301 3.80 -13.99 0.93
C PHE A 301 4.25 -12.94 -0.07
N PHE A 302 3.48 -12.74 -1.14
CA PHE A 302 3.75 -11.78 -2.21
C PHE A 302 2.57 -10.83 -2.40
N GLY A 303 2.85 -9.59 -2.83
CA GLY A 303 1.83 -8.56 -3.10
C GLY A 303 2.10 -7.30 -2.27
N PHE A 304 1.07 -6.85 -1.55
CA PHE A 304 1.04 -5.65 -0.72
C PHE A 304 1.18 -4.31 -1.46
N GLY A 305 0.88 -4.28 -2.76
CA GLY A 305 0.99 -3.10 -3.61
C GLY A 305 2.36 -2.98 -4.26
N GLU A 306 2.78 -1.76 -4.55
CA GLU A 306 4.13 -1.45 -5.03
C GLU A 306 5.11 -1.39 -3.85
N GLN A 307 6.01 -2.35 -3.77
CA GLN A 307 6.95 -2.54 -2.67
C GLN A 307 8.38 -2.59 -3.18
N PHE A 308 9.27 -1.86 -2.53
CA PHE A 308 10.58 -1.54 -3.10
C PHE A 308 11.76 -2.27 -2.43
N SER A 309 11.54 -2.91 -1.28
CA SER A 309 12.60 -3.54 -0.49
C SER A 309 12.53 -5.07 -0.45
N HIS A 310 11.33 -5.65 -0.56
CA HIS A 310 11.10 -7.07 -0.36
C HIS A 310 10.04 -7.60 -1.33
N MET A 311 10.25 -8.84 -1.82
CA MET A 311 9.22 -9.61 -2.54
C MET A 311 8.48 -10.57 -1.62
N ASP A 312 9.19 -11.22 -0.68
CA ASP A 312 8.59 -12.11 0.33
C ASP A 312 8.41 -11.39 1.68
N PHE A 313 7.19 -11.41 2.19
CA PHE A 313 6.78 -10.75 3.43
C PHE A 313 6.64 -11.68 4.64
N LYS A 314 6.89 -13.00 4.50
CA LYS A 314 6.98 -13.88 5.68
C LYS A 314 8.00 -13.33 6.67
N GLY A 315 7.65 -13.38 7.96
CA GLY A 315 8.46 -12.85 9.06
C GLY A 315 8.37 -11.33 9.24
N LYS A 316 7.53 -10.61 8.48
CA LYS A 316 7.42 -9.15 8.52
C LYS A 316 6.06 -8.68 9.03
N ARG A 317 6.01 -7.42 9.45
CA ARG A 317 4.78 -6.72 9.82
C ARG A 317 4.55 -5.62 8.79
N VAL A 318 3.52 -5.76 7.96
CA VAL A 318 3.32 -4.95 6.76
C VAL A 318 2.23 -3.91 7.04
N PRO A 319 2.58 -2.63 7.26
CA PRO A 319 1.60 -1.57 7.35
C PRO A 319 1.05 -1.22 5.97
N ILE A 320 -0.26 -0.96 5.89
CA ILE A 320 -0.94 -0.50 4.69
C ILE A 320 -1.37 0.94 4.93
N PHE A 321 -0.54 1.86 4.41
CA PHE A 321 -0.77 3.30 4.51
C PHE A 321 -0.06 4.01 3.37
N VAL A 322 -0.83 4.75 2.58
CA VAL A 322 -0.30 5.59 1.50
C VAL A 322 0.63 6.64 2.14
N GLN A 323 1.80 6.90 1.56
CA GLN A 323 2.71 7.95 2.03
C GLN A 323 3.83 8.19 1.03
N GLU A 324 4.64 9.22 1.27
CA GLU A 324 5.92 9.37 0.60
C GLU A 324 6.78 8.11 0.77
N GLN A 325 7.36 7.60 -0.32
CA GLN A 325 8.15 6.37 -0.27
C GLN A 325 9.41 6.51 0.60
N GLY A 326 9.89 7.73 0.81
CA GLY A 326 11.11 8.05 1.56
C GLY A 326 12.41 8.01 0.75
N ILE A 327 13.43 8.71 1.25
CA ILE A 327 14.76 8.86 0.62
C ILE A 327 15.78 7.91 1.27
N GLY A 328 16.20 6.90 0.51
CA GLY A 328 17.12 5.84 0.92
C GLY A 328 16.44 4.62 1.54
N ARG A 329 15.30 4.80 2.22
CA ARG A 329 14.43 3.70 2.70
C ARG A 329 15.15 2.66 3.56
N GLY A 330 16.09 3.13 4.39
CA GLY A 330 16.95 2.30 5.24
C GLY A 330 18.41 2.23 4.77
N ASP A 331 18.69 2.60 3.53
CA ASP A 331 20.06 2.62 3.01
C ASP A 331 20.88 3.77 3.61
N GLN A 332 21.93 3.41 4.33
CA GLN A 332 22.83 4.38 4.96
C GLN A 332 24.01 4.75 4.05
N PRO A 333 24.56 5.98 4.17
CA PRO A 333 24.21 7.04 5.12
C PRO A 333 23.08 7.97 4.64
N ILE A 334 22.46 7.71 3.49
CA ILE A 334 21.50 8.65 2.89
C ILE A 334 20.21 8.79 3.69
N THR A 335 19.64 7.69 4.20
CA THR A 335 18.44 7.74 5.04
C THR A 335 18.68 8.57 6.31
N PHE A 336 19.85 8.42 6.95
CA PHE A 336 20.25 9.28 8.06
C PHE A 336 20.25 10.77 7.66
N ALA A 337 20.86 11.09 6.52
CA ALA A 337 20.98 12.47 6.05
C ALA A 337 19.61 13.08 5.71
N ALA A 338 18.72 12.29 5.09
CA ALA A 338 17.36 12.69 4.80
C ALA A 338 16.59 13.02 6.09
N ASN A 339 16.65 12.12 7.09
CA ASN A 339 15.99 12.32 8.38
C ASN A 339 16.53 13.52 9.17
N LEU A 340 17.83 13.84 9.02
CA LEU A 340 18.44 15.02 9.63
C LEU A 340 17.88 16.31 9.04
N VAL A 341 17.72 16.36 7.71
CA VAL A 341 17.20 17.54 6.98
C VAL A 341 15.69 17.70 7.16
N SER A 342 14.94 16.60 7.14
CA SER A 342 13.49 16.59 7.27
C SER A 342 13.06 15.35 8.05
N TYR A 343 12.38 15.55 9.18
CA TYR A 343 11.96 14.45 10.05
C TYR A 343 11.25 13.34 9.27
N ARG A 344 11.75 12.10 9.38
CA ARG A 344 11.25 10.89 8.71
C ARG A 344 11.24 10.88 7.18
N ALA A 345 11.79 11.89 6.51
CA ALA A 345 11.86 11.91 5.05
C ALA A 345 12.72 10.78 4.46
N GLY A 346 13.50 10.06 5.28
CA GLY A 346 14.25 8.89 4.84
C GLY A 346 13.39 7.64 4.60
N GLY A 347 12.17 7.58 5.13
CA GLY A 347 11.29 6.41 5.07
C GLY A 347 11.91 5.14 5.70
N ASP A 348 11.32 4.00 5.39
CA ASP A 348 11.82 2.67 5.75
C ASP A 348 11.46 1.63 4.67
N TRP A 349 11.74 0.35 4.93
CA TRP A 349 11.51 -0.70 3.95
C TRP A 349 10.04 -0.84 3.50
N SER A 350 9.09 -0.38 4.33
CA SER A 350 7.64 -0.53 4.12
C SER A 350 6.96 0.70 3.51
N THR A 351 7.64 1.84 3.45
CA THR A 351 7.06 3.09 2.94
C THR A 351 6.91 3.03 1.42
N THR A 352 5.73 3.39 0.92
CA THR A 352 5.36 3.35 -0.51
C THR A 352 4.21 4.30 -0.83
N TYR A 353 4.19 4.80 -2.07
CA TYR A 353 3.10 5.59 -2.64
C TYR A 353 1.83 4.78 -2.94
N ALA A 354 1.98 3.47 -3.17
CA ALA A 354 0.90 2.62 -3.67
C ALA A 354 0.77 1.28 -2.92
N PRO A 355 0.49 1.28 -1.61
CA PRO A 355 0.22 0.05 -0.88
C PRO A 355 -1.15 -0.52 -1.30
N SER A 356 -1.28 -1.84 -1.24
CA SER A 356 -2.55 -2.53 -1.47
C SER A 356 -2.73 -3.59 -0.38
N PRO A 357 -3.89 -3.68 0.31
CA PRO A 357 -4.13 -4.69 1.33
C PRO A 357 -4.46 -6.05 0.71
N PHE A 358 -3.67 -6.49 -0.28
CA PHE A 358 -3.81 -7.74 -1.02
C PHE A 358 -2.52 -8.56 -0.90
N TYR A 359 -2.65 -9.87 -0.73
CA TYR A 359 -1.52 -10.78 -0.93
C TYR A 359 -1.97 -12.09 -1.57
N MET A 360 -1.00 -12.81 -2.12
CA MET A 360 -1.09 -14.22 -2.49
C MET A 360 0.12 -14.97 -1.94
N THR A 361 0.01 -16.30 -1.79
CA THR A 361 1.08 -17.10 -1.18
C THR A 361 1.60 -18.21 -2.09
N SER A 362 2.79 -18.75 -1.76
CA SER A 362 3.33 -19.95 -2.40
C SER A 362 2.47 -21.21 -2.21
N LYS A 363 1.43 -21.16 -1.37
CA LYS A 363 0.42 -22.22 -1.19
C LYS A 363 -0.87 -21.95 -1.96
N MET A 364 -0.87 -20.96 -2.85
CA MET A 364 -2.03 -20.50 -3.62
C MET A 364 -3.21 -20.10 -2.73
N ARG A 365 -2.92 -19.53 -1.54
CA ARG A 365 -3.91 -18.82 -0.73
C ARG A 365 -3.84 -17.34 -1.07
N SER A 366 -4.97 -16.66 -1.04
CA SER A 366 -5.01 -15.22 -1.29
C SER A 366 -6.17 -14.56 -0.57
N LEU A 367 -5.92 -13.34 -0.08
CA LEU A 367 -6.88 -12.52 0.62
C LEU A 367 -6.60 -11.05 0.33
N TYR A 368 -7.66 -10.25 0.28
CA TYR A 368 -7.53 -8.80 0.37
C TYR A 368 -8.60 -8.15 1.24
N LEU A 369 -8.34 -6.93 1.72
CA LEU A 369 -9.29 -6.12 2.48
C LEU A 369 -9.99 -5.09 1.58
N GLU A 370 -11.29 -4.89 1.79
CA GLU A 370 -12.08 -3.94 1.02
C GLU A 370 -12.04 -2.51 1.59
N GLY A 371 -11.83 -2.38 2.90
CA GLY A 371 -11.75 -1.10 3.61
C GLY A 371 -10.50 -0.27 3.32
N TYR A 372 -10.53 1.00 3.72
CA TYR A 372 -9.44 1.98 3.57
C TYR A 372 -8.80 2.37 4.90
N GLU A 373 -9.24 1.78 6.01
CA GLU A 373 -8.67 1.97 7.32
C GLU A 373 -7.18 1.62 7.33
N TYR A 374 -6.42 2.30 8.18
CA TYR A 374 -5.04 1.88 8.43
C TYR A 374 -5.03 0.44 8.96
N SER A 375 -4.28 -0.41 8.26
CA SER A 375 -4.25 -1.84 8.53
C SER A 375 -2.83 -2.37 8.58
N ILE A 376 -2.66 -3.47 9.30
CA ILE A 376 -1.37 -4.12 9.47
C ILE A 376 -1.54 -5.61 9.31
N PHE A 377 -0.76 -6.20 8.41
CA PHE A 377 -0.64 -7.64 8.24
C PHE A 377 0.59 -8.11 9.02
N ASP A 378 0.37 -8.73 10.18
CA ASP A 378 1.44 -9.30 10.99
C ASP A 378 1.70 -10.76 10.55
N LEU A 379 2.83 -10.95 9.87
CA LEU A 379 3.33 -12.22 9.34
C LEU A 379 4.57 -12.69 10.10
N THR A 380 4.83 -12.14 11.29
CA THR A 380 6.06 -12.39 12.06
C THR A 380 6.12 -13.79 12.70
N LYS A 381 4.98 -14.47 12.80
CA LYS A 381 4.86 -15.82 13.34
C LYS A 381 4.80 -16.85 12.23
N ASN A 382 5.48 -17.98 12.43
CA ASN A 382 5.60 -19.03 11.42
C ASN A 382 4.27 -19.75 11.15
N ASP A 383 3.39 -19.84 12.15
CA ASP A 383 2.17 -20.66 12.14
C ASP A 383 0.87 -19.87 11.83
N ARG A 384 0.96 -18.56 11.62
CA ARG A 384 -0.23 -17.69 11.54
C ARG A 384 -0.01 -16.39 10.80
N VAL A 385 -1.13 -15.80 10.40
CA VAL A 385 -1.26 -14.39 10.03
C VAL A 385 -2.23 -13.74 11.01
N GLN A 386 -1.92 -12.51 11.45
CA GLN A 386 -2.88 -11.65 12.12
C GLN A 386 -3.06 -10.34 11.37
N ILE A 387 -4.27 -10.10 10.88
CA ILE A 387 -4.67 -8.83 10.30
C ILE A 387 -5.18 -7.96 11.42
N GLN A 388 -4.65 -6.74 11.55
CA GLN A 388 -5.08 -5.73 12.51
C GLN A 388 -5.64 -4.52 11.77
N ILE A 389 -6.85 -4.07 12.12
CA ILE A 389 -7.51 -2.89 11.55
C ILE A 389 -7.67 -1.83 12.63
N HIS A 390 -7.35 -0.57 12.29
CA HIS A 390 -7.69 0.59 13.11
C HIS A 390 -9.16 0.96 12.92
N GLY A 391 -10.04 0.13 13.47
CA GLY A 391 -11.49 0.22 13.34
C GLY A 391 -12.19 -0.87 14.16
N ASN A 392 -13.51 -0.96 14.03
CA ASN A 392 -14.36 -1.92 14.76
C ASN A 392 -14.91 -3.05 13.87
N SER A 393 -14.60 -3.04 12.58
CA SER A 393 -15.01 -4.06 11.63
C SER A 393 -13.89 -4.38 10.64
N ILE A 394 -13.96 -5.59 10.05
CA ILE A 394 -13.02 -6.03 9.03
C ILE A 394 -13.85 -6.55 7.86
N GLN A 395 -13.56 -6.08 6.64
CA GLN A 395 -14.23 -6.52 5.42
C GLN A 395 -13.18 -6.87 4.37
N GLY A 396 -13.40 -7.96 3.64
CA GLY A 396 -12.46 -8.41 2.64
C GLY A 396 -12.95 -9.61 1.85
N ARG A 397 -12.07 -10.17 1.02
CA ARG A 397 -12.35 -11.38 0.25
C ARG A 397 -11.22 -12.39 0.35
N ILE A 398 -11.59 -13.67 0.35
CA ILE A 398 -10.71 -14.81 0.16
C ILE A 398 -10.86 -15.27 -1.29
N LEU A 399 -9.74 -15.44 -1.99
CA LEU A 399 -9.72 -15.84 -3.39
C LEU A 399 -9.28 -17.30 -3.54
N HIS A 400 -9.90 -17.98 -4.49
CA HIS A 400 -9.51 -19.31 -4.94
C HIS A 400 -8.90 -19.23 -6.34
N GLY A 401 -7.76 -19.88 -6.52
CA GLY A 401 -7.08 -20.05 -7.80
C GLY A 401 -6.07 -21.20 -7.72
N ASN A 402 -5.77 -21.80 -8.85
CA ASN A 402 -4.81 -22.90 -8.98
C ASN A 402 -3.43 -22.45 -9.43
N SER A 403 -3.29 -21.19 -9.81
CA SER A 403 -2.02 -20.57 -10.20
C SER A 403 -1.97 -19.10 -9.75
N PRO A 404 -0.77 -18.49 -9.64
CA PRO A 404 -0.67 -17.06 -9.35
C PRO A 404 -1.36 -16.19 -10.41
N SER A 405 -1.30 -16.59 -11.68
CA SER A 405 -2.00 -15.89 -12.77
C SER A 405 -3.52 -15.87 -12.57
N GLU A 406 -4.11 -16.98 -12.13
CA GLU A 406 -5.55 -17.03 -11.83
C GLU A 406 -5.90 -16.16 -10.62
N LEU A 407 -5.05 -16.12 -9.59
CA LEU A 407 -5.27 -15.26 -8.42
C LEU A 407 -5.21 -13.77 -8.78
N ILE A 408 -4.25 -13.36 -9.63
CA ILE A 408 -4.18 -11.99 -10.18
C ILE A 408 -5.44 -11.68 -11.00
N GLU A 409 -5.86 -12.62 -11.84
CA GLU A 409 -7.05 -12.44 -12.68
C GLU A 409 -8.32 -12.28 -11.83
N CYS A 410 -8.52 -13.14 -10.83
CA CYS A 410 -9.64 -13.07 -9.90
C CYS A 410 -9.62 -11.76 -9.09
N PHE A 411 -8.45 -11.35 -8.59
CA PHE A 411 -8.31 -10.11 -7.84
C PHE A 411 -8.69 -8.90 -8.70
N THR A 412 -8.09 -8.79 -9.90
CA THR A 412 -8.30 -7.67 -10.82
C THR A 412 -9.69 -7.64 -11.46
N GLU A 413 -10.37 -8.78 -11.58
CA GLU A 413 -11.78 -8.84 -11.99
C GLU A 413 -12.66 -7.98 -11.07
N THR A 414 -12.37 -8.00 -9.77
CA THR A 414 -13.17 -7.28 -8.76
C THR A 414 -12.73 -5.84 -8.56
N ILE A 415 -11.42 -5.61 -8.42
CA ILE A 415 -10.92 -4.25 -8.17
C ILE A 415 -10.96 -3.37 -9.43
N GLY A 416 -11.05 -3.99 -10.61
CA GLY A 416 -10.98 -3.36 -11.92
C GLY A 416 -9.61 -3.51 -12.57
N ARG A 417 -9.61 -3.52 -13.92
CA ARG A 417 -8.40 -3.63 -14.76
C ARG A 417 -8.14 -2.30 -15.46
N PRO A 418 -6.87 -1.97 -15.75
CA PRO A 418 -6.55 -0.79 -16.53
C PRO A 418 -7.05 -0.96 -17.98
N PRO A 419 -7.40 0.14 -18.67
CA PRO A 419 -7.78 0.09 -20.08
C PRO A 419 -6.57 -0.25 -20.95
N GLU A 420 -6.81 -0.73 -22.17
CA GLU A 420 -5.71 -0.82 -23.15
C GLU A 420 -5.05 0.55 -23.35
N LEU A 421 -3.73 0.60 -23.25
CA LEU A 421 -2.97 1.83 -23.45
C LEU A 421 -3.03 2.30 -24.91
N PRO A 422 -3.08 3.62 -25.17
CA PRO A 422 -2.95 4.14 -26.52
C PRO A 422 -1.68 3.62 -27.22
N GLY A 423 -1.81 3.22 -28.48
CA GLY A 423 -0.69 2.62 -29.21
C GLY A 423 0.54 3.54 -29.28
N TRP A 424 0.35 4.86 -29.32
CA TRP A 424 1.44 5.83 -29.43
C TRP A 424 2.35 5.83 -28.18
N ILE A 425 1.81 5.74 -26.94
CA ILE A 425 2.61 5.84 -25.72
C ILE A 425 3.55 4.62 -25.54
N ILE A 426 3.17 3.48 -26.11
CA ILE A 426 3.93 2.23 -26.02
C ILE A 426 4.79 1.93 -27.27
N SER A 427 4.93 2.88 -28.21
CA SER A 427 5.57 2.64 -29.51
C SER A 427 7.07 2.95 -29.58
N GLY A 428 7.53 3.91 -28.79
CA GLY A 428 8.88 4.47 -28.80
C GLY A 428 9.17 5.20 -27.48
N ALA A 429 10.25 5.97 -27.46
CA ALA A 429 10.72 6.66 -26.28
C ALA A 429 9.83 7.86 -25.90
N VAL A 430 9.59 8.03 -24.60
CA VAL A 430 9.01 9.24 -24.01
C VAL A 430 10.17 10.08 -23.46
N VAL A 431 10.48 11.16 -24.16
CA VAL A 431 11.61 12.03 -23.84
C VAL A 431 11.18 13.02 -22.76
N GLY A 432 11.43 12.66 -21.51
CA GLY A 432 11.28 13.57 -20.38
C GLY A 432 12.47 14.51 -20.27
N MET A 433 12.22 15.81 -20.45
CA MET A 433 13.23 16.87 -20.40
C MET A 433 12.63 18.21 -19.98
N GLN A 434 13.50 19.17 -19.68
CA GLN A 434 13.13 20.56 -19.35
C GLN A 434 13.98 21.54 -20.14
N GLY A 435 13.64 22.83 -20.09
CA GLY A 435 14.50 23.90 -20.61
C GLY A 435 13.87 24.84 -21.64
N GLY A 436 12.56 24.72 -21.90
CA GLY A 436 11.85 25.61 -22.81
C GLY A 436 12.01 25.26 -24.30
N THR A 437 11.32 26.02 -25.16
CA THR A 437 11.13 25.70 -26.59
C THR A 437 12.44 25.44 -27.35
N ASN A 438 13.46 26.29 -27.17
CA ASN A 438 14.69 26.22 -27.96
C ASN A 438 15.52 24.97 -27.65
N ILE A 439 15.61 24.59 -26.37
CA ILE A 439 16.35 23.40 -25.95
C ILE A 439 15.64 22.14 -26.43
N VAL A 440 14.30 22.08 -26.30
CA VAL A 440 13.49 20.97 -26.80
C VAL A 440 13.68 20.76 -28.30
N ARG A 441 13.62 21.83 -29.11
CA ARG A 441 13.84 21.74 -30.56
C ARG A 441 15.24 21.24 -30.91
N LYS A 442 16.28 21.74 -30.24
CA LYS A 442 17.65 21.29 -30.44
C LYS A 442 17.79 19.79 -30.19
N ILE A 443 17.32 19.30 -29.04
CA ILE A 443 17.40 17.87 -28.70
C ILE A 443 16.54 17.03 -29.65
N TRP A 444 15.38 17.53 -30.08
CA TRP A 444 14.57 16.86 -31.08
C TRP A 444 15.30 16.69 -32.42
N ASP A 445 16.05 17.69 -32.89
CA ASP A 445 16.87 17.58 -34.09
C ASP A 445 18.01 16.55 -33.93
N GLU A 446 18.68 16.52 -32.78
CA GLU A 446 19.71 15.52 -32.46
C GLU A 446 19.15 14.09 -32.44
N LEU A 447 17.95 13.89 -31.89
CA LEU A 447 17.29 12.59 -31.85
C LEU A 447 16.80 12.14 -33.23
N LYS A 448 16.29 13.06 -34.07
CA LYS A 448 15.96 12.77 -35.47
C LYS A 448 17.20 12.32 -36.25
N ALA A 449 18.35 12.96 -36.03
CA ALA A 449 19.61 12.58 -36.68
C ALA A 449 20.10 11.17 -36.30
N HIS A 450 19.71 10.66 -35.13
CA HIS A 450 20.01 9.29 -34.68
C HIS A 450 18.91 8.27 -35.02
N GLU A 451 17.87 8.70 -35.75
CA GLU A 451 16.68 7.90 -36.08
C GLU A 451 16.06 7.26 -34.84
N VAL A 452 15.99 8.00 -33.74
CA VAL A 452 15.39 7.50 -32.49
C VAL A 452 13.89 7.32 -32.69
N PRO A 453 13.32 6.13 -32.39
CA PRO A 453 11.88 5.97 -32.29
C PRO A 453 11.36 6.77 -31.11
N ILE A 454 10.79 7.95 -31.35
CA ILE A 454 10.21 8.83 -30.33
C ILE A 454 8.69 8.71 -30.38
N SER A 455 8.09 8.53 -29.21
CA SER A 455 6.63 8.55 -29.03
C SER A 455 6.13 9.92 -28.59
N ALA A 456 6.82 10.56 -27.65
CA ALA A 456 6.39 11.83 -27.08
C ALA A 456 7.55 12.59 -26.43
N PHE A 457 7.34 13.88 -26.22
CA PHE A 457 8.13 14.70 -25.30
C PHE A 457 7.28 14.98 -24.06
N TRP A 458 7.85 14.74 -22.87
CA TRP A 458 7.24 15.09 -21.60
C TRP A 458 8.01 16.26 -20.99
N LEU A 459 7.34 17.40 -20.88
CA LEU A 459 7.93 18.70 -20.55
C LEU A 459 7.33 19.22 -19.24
N GLN A 460 7.76 18.68 -18.10
CA GLN A 460 7.13 18.99 -16.81
C GLN A 460 7.20 20.47 -16.42
N ASP A 461 8.20 21.21 -16.92
CA ASP A 461 8.38 22.64 -16.70
C ASP A 461 7.53 23.53 -17.61
N TRP A 462 6.53 22.96 -18.30
CA TRP A 462 5.55 23.71 -19.10
C TRP A 462 4.83 24.81 -18.31
N VAL A 463 4.64 24.59 -17.00
CA VAL A 463 4.08 25.56 -16.05
C VAL A 463 5.08 26.64 -15.59
N GLY A 464 6.34 26.54 -16.00
CA GLY A 464 7.44 27.36 -15.50
C GLY A 464 8.15 26.76 -14.29
N GLN A 465 9.22 27.44 -13.86
CA GLN A 465 10.08 27.01 -12.76
C GLN A 465 10.33 28.14 -11.77
N ARG A 466 10.67 27.75 -10.54
CA ARG A 466 11.22 28.63 -9.49
C ARG A 466 12.47 28.03 -8.90
N GLU A 467 13.43 28.88 -8.58
CA GLU A 467 14.63 28.46 -7.86
C GLU A 467 14.35 28.36 -6.36
N THR A 468 14.77 27.25 -5.77
CA THR A 468 14.65 26.97 -4.33
C THR A 468 15.98 26.46 -3.79
N VAL A 469 16.13 26.39 -2.46
CA VAL A 469 17.35 25.88 -1.79
C VAL A 469 17.66 24.41 -2.17
N ILE A 470 16.65 23.64 -2.60
CA ILE A 470 16.79 22.21 -2.94
C ILE A 470 16.96 22.00 -4.46
N GLY A 471 16.78 23.04 -5.28
CA GLY A 471 16.93 22.97 -6.74
C GLY A 471 15.84 23.76 -7.47
N SER A 472 15.72 23.53 -8.77
CA SER A 472 14.63 24.09 -9.57
C SER A 472 13.36 23.27 -9.33
N GLN A 473 12.28 23.91 -8.88
CA GLN A 473 10.98 23.29 -8.68
C GLN A 473 9.95 23.88 -9.65
N LEU A 474 8.90 23.12 -9.95
CA LEU A 474 7.83 23.56 -10.83
C LEU A 474 6.97 24.65 -10.16
N TRP A 475 6.43 25.54 -10.99
CA TRP A 475 5.41 26.48 -10.55
C TRP A 475 4.06 25.77 -10.53
N TRP A 476 3.50 25.50 -9.34
CA TRP A 476 2.25 24.73 -9.22
C TRP A 476 1.01 25.60 -9.46
N ASN A 477 0.92 26.11 -10.68
CA ASN A 477 -0.26 26.73 -11.28
C ASN A 477 -0.33 26.15 -12.70
N TRP A 478 -1.32 25.29 -12.97
CA TRP A 478 -1.42 24.48 -14.19
C TRP A 478 -1.81 25.28 -15.44
N GLU A 479 -1.03 26.31 -15.74
CA GLU A 479 -1.11 27.15 -16.93
C GLU A 479 0.25 27.20 -17.62
N VAL A 480 0.26 27.32 -18.94
CA VAL A 480 1.50 27.39 -19.73
C VAL A 480 2.30 28.66 -19.40
N ASP A 481 3.58 28.52 -19.08
CA ASP A 481 4.52 29.64 -19.05
C ASP A 481 4.98 29.97 -20.48
N ALA A 482 4.22 30.84 -21.14
CA ALA A 482 4.49 31.31 -22.49
C ALA A 482 5.84 32.05 -22.64
N THR A 483 6.46 32.49 -21.54
CA THR A 483 7.81 33.10 -21.58
C THR A 483 8.86 32.03 -21.83
N ARG A 484 8.74 30.90 -21.13
CA ARG A 484 9.65 29.77 -21.23
C ARG A 484 9.37 28.90 -22.46
N TYR A 485 8.09 28.72 -22.76
CA TYR A 485 7.60 27.96 -23.90
C TYR A 485 6.95 28.88 -24.93
N SER A 486 7.76 29.78 -25.50
CA SER A 486 7.31 30.66 -26.57
C SER A 486 6.84 29.83 -27.78
N GLY A 487 5.66 30.18 -28.31
CA GLY A 487 5.02 29.42 -29.37
C GLY A 487 4.57 28.01 -28.96
N TRP A 488 4.18 27.78 -27.69
CA TRP A 488 3.75 26.49 -27.15
C TRP A 488 2.84 25.66 -28.08
N LYS A 489 1.74 26.25 -28.57
CA LYS A 489 0.83 25.56 -29.51
C LYS A 489 1.54 25.14 -30.79
N GLN A 490 2.40 25.99 -31.34
CA GLN A 490 3.21 25.66 -32.50
C GLN A 490 4.25 24.57 -32.19
N LEU A 491 4.86 24.58 -31.00
CA LEU A 491 5.77 23.52 -30.55
C LEU A 491 5.05 22.18 -30.45
N ILE A 492 3.92 22.11 -29.73
CA ILE A 492 3.08 20.90 -29.65
C ILE A 492 2.73 20.42 -31.06
N LYS A 493 2.28 21.34 -31.91
CA LYS A 493 1.89 21.02 -33.27
C LYS A 493 3.06 20.60 -34.15
N ASP A 494 4.28 21.08 -33.94
CA ASP A 494 5.43 20.58 -34.70
C ASP A 494 5.85 19.19 -34.22
N LEU A 495 5.72 18.94 -32.91
CA LEU A 495 5.97 17.62 -32.32
C LEU A 495 4.88 16.61 -32.69
N GLY A 496 3.63 17.04 -32.89
CA GLY A 496 2.46 16.19 -33.15
C GLY A 496 1.95 16.19 -34.60
N ALA A 497 2.20 17.23 -35.39
CA ALA A 497 1.50 17.45 -36.64
C ALA A 497 2.44 17.55 -37.86
N ARG A 498 2.06 16.76 -38.88
CA ARG A 498 1.80 17.34 -40.19
C ARG A 498 0.96 18.63 -40.01
N HIS A 499 1.47 19.74 -40.53
CA HIS A 499 0.94 21.13 -40.58
C HIS A 499 -0.58 21.34 -40.32
N ILE A 500 -1.07 22.34 -39.55
CA ILE A 500 -1.35 23.76 -39.94
C ILE A 500 -1.70 24.68 -38.72
N LYS A 501 -1.32 25.96 -38.83
CA LYS A 501 -1.33 27.18 -37.95
C LYS A 501 -2.33 27.31 -36.78
N THR A 502 -1.93 28.08 -35.74
CA THR A 502 -2.81 28.60 -34.67
C THR A 502 -2.71 30.11 -34.47
N ASP A 503 -3.87 30.70 -34.20
CA ASP A 503 -4.15 32.10 -33.85
C ASP A 503 -3.79 32.42 -32.38
N GLU A 504 -3.42 33.67 -32.10
CA GLU A 504 -3.03 34.16 -30.77
C GLU A 504 -4.25 34.52 -29.91
N LYS A 505 -4.42 33.87 -28.75
CA LYS A 505 -5.28 34.40 -27.68
C LYS A 505 -4.43 35.15 -26.64
N GLN A 506 -4.93 36.30 -26.20
CA GLN A 506 -4.34 37.08 -25.11
C GLN A 506 -4.26 36.28 -23.81
N ASN A 507 -3.03 36.15 -23.28
CA ASN A 507 -2.73 35.57 -21.97
C ASN A 507 -3.44 36.34 -20.84
N ARG A 508 -4.48 35.76 -20.25
CA ARG A 508 -4.90 36.10 -18.89
C ARG A 508 -4.33 35.03 -17.97
N ARG A 509 -3.34 35.38 -17.13
CA ARG A 509 -2.85 34.48 -16.08
C ARG A 509 -3.93 34.28 -15.02
N ARG A 510 -4.42 33.06 -14.83
CA ARG A 510 -5.31 32.70 -13.72
C ARG A 510 -4.49 32.48 -12.45
N ASN A 511 -5.14 32.67 -11.32
CA ASN A 511 -4.61 32.25 -10.03
C ASN A 511 -5.50 31.13 -9.50
N LEU A 512 -5.12 29.89 -9.82
CA LEU A 512 -5.94 28.71 -9.54
C LEU A 512 -6.15 28.49 -8.04
N TYR A 513 -5.21 28.93 -7.20
CA TYR A 513 -5.38 28.87 -5.74
C TYR A 513 -6.50 29.80 -5.26
N GLU A 514 -6.52 31.06 -5.71
CA GLU A 514 -7.56 32.01 -5.30
C GLU A 514 -8.93 31.61 -5.87
N GLU A 515 -8.98 31.03 -7.07
CA GLU A 515 -10.21 30.44 -7.62
C GLU A 515 -10.72 29.29 -6.75
N ALA A 516 -9.87 28.31 -6.43
CA ALA A 516 -10.23 27.17 -5.60
C ALA A 516 -10.67 27.62 -4.18
N LYS A 517 -10.00 28.63 -3.63
CA LYS A 517 -10.36 29.24 -2.35
C LYS A 517 -11.72 29.92 -2.41
N ALA A 518 -12.00 30.70 -3.46
CA ALA A 518 -13.29 31.38 -3.64
C ALA A 518 -14.44 30.38 -3.83
N LEU A 519 -14.18 29.25 -4.48
CA LEU A 519 -15.14 28.15 -4.64
C LEU A 519 -15.29 27.30 -3.36
N GLY A 520 -14.42 27.47 -2.36
CA GLY A 520 -14.45 26.72 -1.10
C GLY A 520 -14.07 25.24 -1.23
N ILE A 521 -13.37 24.86 -2.31
CA ILE A 521 -13.01 23.47 -2.68
C ILE A 521 -11.63 23.03 -2.18
N LEU A 522 -11.02 23.80 -1.28
CA LEU A 522 -9.76 23.42 -0.61
C LEU A 522 -10.07 22.62 0.66
N VAL A 523 -9.21 21.64 0.96
CA VAL A 523 -9.21 20.93 2.26
C VAL A 523 -9.12 21.96 3.38
N LYS A 524 -9.85 21.73 4.49
CA LYS A 524 -9.93 22.68 5.61
C LYS A 524 -9.31 22.13 6.88
N LYS A 525 -8.91 23.03 7.76
CA LYS A 525 -8.59 22.74 9.16
C LYS A 525 -9.89 22.71 9.99
N LYS A 526 -9.80 22.22 11.23
CA LYS A 526 -10.94 22.20 12.18
C LYS A 526 -11.57 23.58 12.43
N ASN A 527 -10.82 24.68 12.26
CA ASN A 527 -11.33 26.05 12.42
C ASN A 527 -11.97 26.62 11.14
N GLY A 528 -12.06 25.85 10.06
CA GLY A 528 -12.70 26.24 8.79
C GLY A 528 -11.77 26.90 7.77
N GLU A 529 -10.55 27.28 8.15
CA GLU A 529 -9.57 27.89 7.23
C GLU A 529 -8.97 26.86 6.26
N PRO A 530 -8.55 27.28 5.05
CA PRO A 530 -7.83 26.41 4.12
C PRO A 530 -6.61 25.75 4.77
N TYR A 531 -6.46 24.48 4.48
CA TYR A 531 -5.35 23.68 4.95
C TYR A 531 -4.15 23.88 4.03
N MET A 532 -3.19 24.68 4.52
CA MET A 532 -1.92 24.88 3.84
C MET A 532 -0.94 23.78 4.23
N VAL A 533 -0.53 22.97 3.25
CA VAL A 533 0.47 21.90 3.42
C VAL A 533 1.85 22.48 3.13
N PRO A 534 2.79 22.42 4.09
CA PRO A 534 4.13 22.94 3.88
C PRO A 534 4.92 22.00 2.97
N ASN A 535 5.24 22.46 1.76
CA ASN A 535 6.19 21.79 0.89
C ASN A 535 7.62 22.27 1.22
N THR A 536 8.62 21.69 0.55
CA THR A 536 10.05 21.93 0.80
C THR A 536 10.44 23.40 0.74
N ALA A 537 9.80 24.20 -0.13
CA ALA A 537 10.14 25.60 -0.35
C ALA A 537 8.95 26.60 -0.32
N PHE A 538 7.71 26.11 -0.30
CA PHE A 538 6.49 26.93 -0.30
C PHE A 538 5.30 26.14 0.24
N ASP A 539 4.24 26.82 0.65
CA ASP A 539 3.00 26.17 1.10
C ASP A 539 2.02 26.00 -0.05
N VAL A 540 1.20 24.95 0.00
CA VAL A 540 0.22 24.63 -1.04
C VAL A 540 -1.16 24.39 -0.44
N GLY A 541 -2.20 24.84 -1.15
CA GLY A 541 -3.57 24.43 -0.86
C GLY A 541 -3.85 23.09 -1.51
N MET A 542 -4.40 22.15 -0.74
CA MET A 542 -4.80 20.84 -1.26
C MET A 542 -6.27 20.87 -1.67
N LEU A 543 -6.60 20.30 -2.82
CA LEU A 543 -7.99 20.19 -3.28
C LEU A 543 -8.75 19.17 -2.43
N ASP A 544 -9.96 19.51 -2.02
CA ASP A 544 -10.89 18.59 -1.41
C ASP A 544 -11.63 17.81 -2.51
N LEU A 545 -11.12 16.63 -2.84
CA LEU A 545 -11.68 15.79 -3.90
C LEU A 545 -13.05 15.22 -3.55
N THR A 546 -13.50 15.35 -2.30
CA THR A 546 -14.83 14.92 -1.86
C THR A 546 -15.90 15.98 -2.12
N HIS A 547 -15.50 17.21 -2.40
CA HIS A 547 -16.41 18.29 -2.73
C HIS A 547 -16.92 18.14 -4.18
N PRO A 548 -18.25 18.21 -4.42
CA PRO A 548 -18.85 17.89 -5.72
C PRO A 548 -18.35 18.78 -6.87
N ASN A 549 -18.01 20.04 -6.59
CA ASN A 549 -17.51 20.98 -7.59
C ASN A 549 -16.03 20.77 -7.98
N THR A 550 -15.24 20.05 -7.18
CA THR A 550 -13.78 19.94 -7.38
C THR A 550 -13.45 19.21 -8.68
N SER A 551 -14.16 18.10 -8.95
CA SER A 551 -13.98 17.31 -10.17
C SER A 551 -14.22 18.17 -11.41
N SER A 552 -15.38 18.81 -11.52
CA SER A 552 -15.73 19.67 -12.66
C SER A 552 -14.73 20.80 -12.87
N TRP A 553 -14.35 21.52 -11.79
CA TRP A 553 -13.37 22.61 -11.89
C TRP A 553 -12.00 22.11 -12.35
N PHE A 554 -11.53 20.96 -11.86
CA PHE A 554 -10.24 20.42 -12.29
C PHE A 554 -10.28 19.91 -13.73
N LYS A 555 -11.40 19.32 -14.16
CA LYS A 555 -11.61 18.87 -15.55
C LYS A 555 -11.59 20.02 -16.55
N GLU A 556 -11.96 21.25 -16.15
CA GLU A 556 -11.82 22.43 -17.01
C GLU A 556 -10.33 22.75 -17.29
N ILE A 557 -9.46 22.62 -16.30
CA ILE A 557 -8.00 22.79 -16.47
C ILE A 557 -7.45 21.71 -17.41
N LEU A 558 -7.87 20.46 -17.24
CA LEU A 558 -7.48 19.37 -18.15
C LEU A 558 -7.99 19.61 -19.58
N GLN A 559 -9.20 20.14 -19.73
CA GLN A 559 -9.75 20.51 -21.04
C GLN A 559 -8.90 21.59 -21.71
N GLU A 560 -8.46 22.62 -20.98
CA GLU A 560 -7.55 23.66 -21.50
C GLU A 560 -6.22 23.06 -22.00
N MET A 561 -5.63 22.12 -21.25
CA MET A 561 -4.42 21.42 -21.67
C MET A 561 -4.63 20.64 -22.98
N VAL A 562 -5.74 19.89 -23.09
CA VAL A 562 -6.04 19.08 -24.27
C VAL A 562 -6.39 19.94 -25.49
N ASP A 563 -7.07 21.08 -25.28
CA ASP A 563 -7.39 22.08 -26.32
C ASP A 563 -6.12 22.74 -26.89
N ASP A 564 -5.05 22.82 -26.09
CA ASP A 564 -3.72 23.24 -26.55
C ASP A 564 -2.97 22.16 -27.35
N GLY A 565 -3.48 20.93 -27.35
CA GLY A 565 -2.93 19.79 -28.08
C GLY A 565 -2.17 18.79 -27.20
N VAL A 566 -2.18 18.93 -25.87
CA VAL A 566 -1.59 17.95 -24.97
C VAL A 566 -2.34 16.62 -25.09
N ARG A 567 -1.61 15.50 -25.11
CA ARG A 567 -2.16 14.13 -25.21
C ARG A 567 -1.81 13.24 -24.03
N GLY A 568 -0.95 13.70 -23.13
CA GLY A 568 -0.77 13.04 -21.86
C GLY A 568 0.00 13.85 -20.83
N TRP A 569 -0.16 13.47 -19.57
CA TRP A 569 0.41 14.19 -18.43
C TRP A 569 0.77 13.25 -17.27
N MET A 570 1.66 13.72 -16.42
CA MET A 570 1.87 13.14 -15.09
C MET A 570 0.77 13.67 -14.18
N ALA A 571 -0.13 12.80 -13.73
CA ALA A 571 -1.13 13.12 -12.71
C ALA A 571 -0.52 12.87 -11.33
N ASP A 572 0.42 13.74 -10.95
CA ASP A 572 1.23 13.58 -9.75
C ASP A 572 0.43 13.80 -8.45
N PHE A 573 1.03 13.29 -7.38
CA PHE A 573 0.64 13.21 -5.99
C PHE A 573 -0.65 12.40 -5.73
N GLY A 574 -1.04 12.37 -4.46
CA GLY A 574 -2.20 11.66 -3.93
C GLY A 574 -1.99 11.18 -2.49
N GLU A 575 -0.74 11.10 -2.05
CA GLU A 575 -0.26 10.54 -0.80
C GLU A 575 -0.18 11.52 0.38
N GLY A 576 -0.51 12.79 0.14
CA GLY A 576 -0.24 13.88 1.08
C GLY A 576 -1.43 14.32 1.93
N LEU A 577 -2.59 13.64 1.88
CA LEU A 577 -3.78 14.14 2.57
C LEU A 577 -3.54 14.17 4.09
N PRO A 578 -3.66 15.32 4.76
CA PRO A 578 -3.39 15.35 6.20
C PRO A 578 -4.44 14.58 7.00
N VAL A 579 -3.99 13.84 8.01
CA VAL A 579 -4.88 12.98 8.84
C VAL A 579 -5.69 13.76 9.87
N ASP A 580 -5.47 15.07 10.02
CA ASP A 580 -6.28 16.00 10.82
C ASP A 580 -7.12 16.95 9.97
N ALA A 581 -7.25 16.67 8.67
CA ALA A 581 -8.07 17.44 7.74
C ALA A 581 -9.56 17.36 8.09
N THR A 582 -10.30 18.39 7.66
CA THR A 582 -11.77 18.40 7.61
C THR A 582 -12.19 18.47 6.14
N LEU A 583 -12.90 17.44 5.70
CA LEU A 583 -13.37 17.27 4.32
C LEU A 583 -14.85 17.62 4.20
N TYR A 584 -15.27 18.01 3.00
CA TYR A 584 -16.66 18.32 2.67
C TYR A 584 -17.59 17.13 2.92
N SER A 585 -17.16 15.90 2.61
CA SER A 585 -17.95 14.68 2.85
C SER A 585 -18.20 14.38 4.32
N GLY A 586 -17.41 14.95 5.24
CA GLY A 586 -17.42 14.59 6.66
C GLY A 586 -16.85 13.20 6.97
N GLU A 587 -16.22 12.54 5.99
CA GLU A 587 -15.55 11.25 6.18
C GLU A 587 -14.38 11.35 7.17
N ASP A 588 -14.03 10.22 7.79
CA ASP A 588 -12.83 10.13 8.64
C ASP A 588 -11.57 10.40 7.79
N PRO A 589 -10.69 11.34 8.20
CA PRO A 589 -9.55 11.75 7.40
C PRO A 589 -8.48 10.65 7.22
N ILE A 590 -8.39 9.65 8.10
CA ILE A 590 -7.44 8.52 7.92
C ILE A 590 -7.95 7.59 6.82
N THR A 591 -9.22 7.24 6.84
CA THR A 591 -9.85 6.44 5.78
C THR A 591 -9.82 7.19 4.45
N ALA A 592 -10.12 8.48 4.46
CA ALA A 592 -10.05 9.33 3.27
C ALA A 592 -8.61 9.47 2.74
N HIS A 593 -7.60 9.41 3.60
CA HIS A 593 -6.19 9.49 3.19
C HIS A 593 -5.81 8.37 2.22
N ASN A 594 -6.07 7.12 2.59
CA ASN A 594 -5.78 5.97 1.71
C ASN A 594 -6.65 5.99 0.43
N ARG A 595 -7.86 6.56 0.49
CA ARG A 595 -8.77 6.66 -0.66
C ARG A 595 -8.44 7.81 -1.61
N TYR A 596 -7.78 8.86 -1.13
CA TYR A 596 -7.47 10.07 -1.90
C TYR A 596 -6.81 9.79 -3.26
N PRO A 597 -5.76 8.95 -3.40
CA PRO A 597 -5.15 8.69 -4.70
C PRO A 597 -6.10 7.99 -5.69
N GLU A 598 -7.09 7.22 -5.21
CA GLU A 598 -8.09 6.60 -6.08
C GLU A 598 -9.10 7.62 -6.63
N ILE A 599 -9.55 8.57 -5.80
CA ILE A 599 -10.44 9.66 -6.26
C ILE A 599 -9.70 10.55 -7.26
N TRP A 600 -8.41 10.80 -7.00
CA TRP A 600 -7.55 11.55 -7.93
C TRP A 600 -7.42 10.86 -9.28
N ALA A 601 -7.18 9.55 -9.29
CA ALA A 601 -7.15 8.74 -10.51
C ALA A 601 -8.51 8.75 -11.22
N GLN A 602 -9.60 8.65 -10.46
CA GLN A 602 -10.96 8.66 -10.99
C GLN A 602 -11.28 9.95 -11.74
N ILE A 603 -10.95 11.13 -11.19
CA ILE A 603 -11.21 12.42 -11.85
C ILE A 603 -10.49 12.50 -13.20
N ASN A 604 -9.21 12.10 -13.25
CA ASN A 604 -8.43 12.08 -14.49
C ASN A 604 -9.00 11.08 -15.50
N ARG A 605 -9.43 9.90 -15.03
CA ARG A 605 -10.03 8.87 -15.89
C ARG A 605 -11.37 9.28 -16.48
N GLU A 606 -12.27 9.80 -15.64
CA GLU A 606 -13.56 10.31 -16.09
C GLU A 606 -13.39 11.39 -17.15
N PHE A 607 -12.41 12.29 -16.98
CA PHE A 607 -12.09 13.28 -18.02
C PHE A 607 -11.70 12.63 -19.35
N VAL A 608 -10.81 11.63 -19.33
CA VAL A 608 -10.40 10.90 -20.54
C VAL A 608 -11.59 10.22 -21.21
N ASP A 609 -12.43 9.54 -20.43
CA ASP A 609 -13.60 8.81 -20.93
C ASP A 609 -14.67 9.79 -21.49
N GLU A 610 -14.92 10.90 -20.79
CA GLU A 610 -15.80 11.99 -21.24
C GLU A 610 -15.29 12.63 -22.52
N TRP A 611 -14.00 12.97 -22.58
CA TRP A 611 -13.36 13.54 -23.78
C TRP A 611 -13.49 12.59 -24.97
N LYS A 612 -13.21 11.29 -24.76
CA LYS A 612 -13.35 10.25 -25.77
C LYS A 612 -14.79 10.15 -26.29
N SER A 613 -15.77 10.19 -25.39
CA SER A 613 -17.20 10.10 -25.76
C SER A 613 -17.66 11.26 -26.66
N LYS A 614 -17.10 12.47 -26.49
CA LYS A 614 -17.42 13.66 -27.30
C LYS A 614 -16.90 13.56 -28.75
N LEU A 615 -15.97 12.65 -29.03
CA LEU A 615 -15.41 12.44 -30.37
C LEU A 615 -16.21 11.40 -31.18
N VAL A 616 -16.98 10.53 -30.53
CA VAL A 616 -17.80 9.52 -31.19
C VAL A 616 -18.88 10.20 -32.03
N GLY A 617 -18.75 10.16 -33.36
CA GLY A 617 -19.66 10.79 -34.32
C GLY A 617 -19.08 11.96 -35.13
N LYS A 618 -17.86 12.42 -34.80
CA LYS A 618 -17.04 13.29 -35.67
C LYS A 618 -16.07 12.41 -36.49
N GLU A 619 -15.66 12.87 -37.68
CA GLU A 619 -14.85 12.08 -38.63
C GLU A 619 -13.63 11.43 -37.95
N LYS A 620 -13.67 10.09 -37.85
CA LYS A 620 -12.63 9.11 -37.44
C LYS A 620 -11.82 9.45 -36.18
N GLU A 621 -12.08 8.70 -35.10
CA GLU A 621 -11.15 8.49 -33.99
C GLU A 621 -9.77 8.12 -34.56
N ASP A 622 -8.76 8.99 -34.38
CA ASP A 622 -7.37 8.63 -34.60
C ASP A 622 -6.83 8.02 -33.29
N PRO A 623 -6.54 6.72 -33.23
CA PRO A 623 -5.95 6.10 -32.05
C PRO A 623 -4.60 6.73 -31.63
N GLN A 624 -3.97 7.51 -32.52
CA GLN A 624 -2.76 8.29 -32.22
C GLN A 624 -3.04 9.56 -31.40
N GLU A 625 -4.29 9.98 -31.27
CA GLU A 625 -4.70 11.15 -30.48
C GLU A 625 -5.37 10.80 -29.14
N ALA A 626 -5.44 9.52 -28.77
CA ALA A 626 -6.03 9.12 -27.49
C ALA A 626 -5.21 9.65 -26.30
N LEU A 627 -5.90 10.09 -25.24
CA LEU A 627 -5.27 10.64 -24.05
C LEU A 627 -4.69 9.54 -23.15
N VAL A 628 -3.61 9.85 -22.43
CA VAL A 628 -3.04 8.99 -21.39
C VAL A 628 -2.52 9.82 -20.22
N PHE A 629 -2.70 9.36 -18.99
CA PHE A 629 -2.03 9.95 -17.82
C PHE A 629 -1.32 8.86 -17.03
N PHE A 630 -0.34 9.26 -16.23
CA PHE A 630 0.38 8.34 -15.35
C PHE A 630 0.55 8.86 -13.93
N MET A 631 0.55 7.96 -12.96
CA MET A 631 0.47 8.24 -11.52
C MET A 631 1.48 7.42 -10.71
N ARG A 632 1.90 7.92 -9.55
CA ARG A 632 2.71 7.17 -8.58
C ARG A 632 1.89 6.68 -7.40
N ALA A 633 1.00 7.53 -6.90
CA ALA A 633 0.20 7.22 -5.73
C ALA A 633 -0.98 6.33 -6.11
N GLY A 634 -1.28 5.38 -5.24
CA GLY A 634 -2.37 4.45 -5.47
C GLY A 634 -2.83 3.73 -4.21
N PHE A 635 -3.96 3.06 -4.35
CA PHE A 635 -4.45 2.09 -3.38
C PHE A 635 -5.16 0.96 -4.15
N ARG A 636 -5.89 0.10 -3.45
CA ARG A 636 -6.48 -1.14 -3.97
C ARG A 636 -7.21 -1.02 -5.31
N ASN A 637 -8.07 -0.02 -5.52
CA ASN A 637 -8.86 0.16 -6.76
C ASN A 637 -8.19 1.09 -7.77
N SER A 638 -7.00 1.63 -7.48
CA SER A 638 -6.29 2.49 -8.44
C SER A 638 -6.12 1.83 -9.82
N PRO A 639 -5.89 0.51 -9.97
CA PRO A 639 -5.82 -0.14 -11.28
C PRO A 639 -7.08 0.02 -12.16
N LYS A 640 -8.26 0.23 -11.58
CA LYS A 640 -9.51 0.51 -12.33
C LYS A 640 -9.44 1.85 -13.05
N TRP A 641 -8.96 2.85 -12.32
CA TRP A 641 -9.03 4.25 -12.72
C TRP A 641 -7.77 4.67 -13.47
N GLY A 642 -6.60 4.38 -12.92
CA GLY A 642 -5.30 4.69 -13.49
C GLY A 642 -5.09 4.02 -14.85
N MET A 643 -4.51 4.76 -15.79
CA MET A 643 -4.16 4.22 -17.11
C MET A 643 -2.75 3.64 -17.13
N LEU A 644 -1.80 4.30 -16.46
CA LEU A 644 -0.39 3.91 -16.39
C LEU A 644 0.16 4.31 -15.03
N PHE A 645 1.05 3.51 -14.45
CA PHE A 645 1.76 3.85 -13.23
C PHE A 645 3.24 4.10 -13.51
N TRP A 646 3.88 4.87 -12.63
CA TRP A 646 5.33 4.90 -12.51
C TRP A 646 5.73 4.77 -11.04
N GLU A 647 6.92 4.22 -10.82
CA GLU A 647 7.43 3.83 -9.50
C GLU A 647 7.78 4.99 -8.55
N GLY A 648 7.51 6.24 -8.90
CA GLY A 648 7.89 7.38 -8.06
C GLY A 648 9.38 7.71 -8.11
N ASP A 649 9.92 8.17 -6.98
CA ASP A 649 11.14 8.98 -6.91
C ASP A 649 12.38 8.18 -6.45
N GLN A 650 12.80 7.15 -7.20
CA GLN A 650 14.03 6.42 -6.83
C GLN A 650 15.25 7.34 -6.74
N MET A 651 16.18 7.05 -5.84
CA MET A 651 17.48 7.73 -5.84
C MET A 651 18.28 7.40 -7.10
N VAL A 652 19.13 8.35 -7.48
CA VAL A 652 20.15 8.17 -8.53
C VAL A 652 21.31 7.28 -8.02
N SER A 653 21.00 6.05 -7.61
CA SER A 653 21.90 5.16 -6.87
C SER A 653 21.82 3.68 -7.29
N TRP A 654 22.78 2.89 -6.82
CA TRP A 654 22.83 1.43 -6.95
C TRP A 654 22.33 0.70 -5.69
N GLN A 655 21.74 1.42 -4.75
CA GLN A 655 21.38 0.88 -3.44
C GLN A 655 20.16 -0.05 -3.54
N ALA A 656 19.97 -0.87 -2.52
CA ALA A 656 19.02 -1.97 -2.56
C ALA A 656 17.57 -1.52 -2.37
N ASN A 657 17.34 -0.53 -1.50
CA ASN A 657 16.01 -0.13 -1.06
C ASN A 657 15.47 1.10 -1.81
N ASP A 658 16.32 1.89 -2.46
CA ASP A 658 15.89 3.11 -3.15
C ASP A 658 16.73 3.44 -4.40
N GLY A 659 17.21 2.44 -5.13
CA GLY A 659 18.01 2.61 -6.34
C GLY A 659 17.51 1.77 -7.51
N ILE A 660 18.38 1.47 -8.47
CA ILE A 660 17.99 0.65 -9.63
C ILE A 660 17.50 -0.77 -9.25
N LYS A 661 17.92 -1.31 -8.09
CA LYS A 661 17.44 -2.60 -7.56
C LYS A 661 16.01 -2.52 -7.03
N SER A 662 15.70 -1.43 -6.34
CA SER A 662 14.35 -1.23 -5.80
C SER A 662 13.36 -0.97 -6.93
N ALA A 663 13.79 -0.35 -8.03
CA ALA A 663 12.95 -0.18 -9.22
C ALA A 663 12.43 -1.54 -9.75
N VAL A 664 13.32 -2.53 -9.94
CA VAL A 664 12.89 -3.88 -10.34
C VAL A 664 11.99 -4.52 -9.28
N THR A 665 12.23 -4.29 -7.99
CA THR A 665 11.39 -4.84 -6.92
C THR A 665 9.98 -4.22 -6.93
N GLY A 666 9.88 -2.90 -7.15
CA GLY A 666 8.63 -2.15 -7.32
C GLY A 666 7.84 -2.65 -8.53
N LEU A 667 8.49 -2.75 -9.69
CA LEU A 667 7.90 -3.28 -10.93
C LEU A 667 7.20 -4.64 -10.74
N LEU A 668 7.86 -5.56 -10.03
CA LEU A 668 7.39 -6.93 -9.88
C LEU A 668 6.32 -7.05 -8.79
N SER A 669 6.48 -6.38 -7.66
CA SER A 669 5.49 -6.38 -6.58
C SER A 669 4.20 -5.65 -6.98
N SER A 670 4.30 -4.53 -7.69
CA SER A 670 3.15 -3.79 -8.22
C SER A 670 2.37 -4.67 -9.21
N GLY A 671 3.07 -5.38 -10.10
CA GLY A 671 2.46 -6.28 -11.06
C GLY A 671 1.67 -7.43 -10.41
N LEU A 672 2.23 -8.05 -9.36
CA LEU A 672 1.51 -9.05 -8.56
C LEU A 672 0.28 -8.47 -7.85
N SER A 673 0.27 -7.16 -7.58
CA SER A 673 -0.79 -6.44 -6.88
C SER A 673 -1.79 -5.74 -7.83
N GLY A 674 -1.82 -6.11 -9.11
CA GLY A 674 -2.81 -5.62 -10.08
C GLY A 674 -2.41 -4.36 -10.85
N TYR A 675 -1.25 -3.74 -10.57
CA TYR A 675 -0.72 -2.61 -11.34
C TYR A 675 -0.01 -3.13 -12.58
N ALA A 676 -0.81 -3.52 -13.58
CA ALA A 676 -0.31 -4.26 -14.76
C ALA A 676 0.62 -3.44 -15.67
N PHE A 677 0.50 -2.11 -15.64
CA PHE A 677 1.31 -1.16 -16.41
C PHE A 677 2.12 -0.27 -15.47
N ASN A 678 3.40 -0.57 -15.38
CA ASN A 678 4.34 0.22 -14.57
C ASN A 678 5.67 0.43 -15.31
N HIS A 679 6.40 1.47 -14.90
CA HIS A 679 7.73 1.82 -15.37
C HIS A 679 8.46 2.72 -14.36
N SER A 680 9.78 2.86 -14.53
CA SER A 680 10.60 3.74 -13.67
C SER A 680 11.12 4.94 -14.46
N ASP A 681 11.58 5.98 -13.76
CA ASP A 681 12.38 7.02 -14.38
C ASP A 681 13.74 6.46 -14.84
N ILE A 682 14.06 6.53 -16.13
CA ILE A 682 15.39 6.12 -16.62
C ILE A 682 16.46 6.95 -15.94
N GLY A 683 17.24 6.29 -15.07
CA GLY A 683 18.33 6.86 -14.30
C GLY A 683 17.96 7.30 -12.88
N GLY A 684 16.72 7.08 -12.43
CA GLY A 684 16.19 7.54 -11.13
C GLY A 684 15.93 9.05 -11.10
N TYR A 685 15.38 9.55 -10.01
CA TYR A 685 14.97 10.95 -9.85
C TYR A 685 15.80 11.71 -8.80
N CYS A 686 15.88 11.16 -7.59
CA CYS A 686 16.32 11.90 -6.41
C CYS A 686 17.85 11.97 -6.34
N ALA A 687 18.39 13.17 -6.59
CA ALA A 687 19.79 13.50 -6.38
C ALA A 687 19.99 14.33 -5.11
N VAL A 688 20.99 13.95 -4.32
CA VAL A 688 21.31 14.59 -3.04
C VAL A 688 22.74 15.13 -3.10
N ASN A 689 22.94 16.38 -2.68
CA ASN A 689 24.22 17.06 -2.74
C ASN A 689 24.45 17.82 -1.43
N LEU A 690 24.72 17.07 -0.36
CA LEU A 690 25.06 17.60 0.96
C LEU A 690 26.60 17.68 1.09
N PRO A 691 27.14 18.49 2.03
CA PRO A 691 28.59 18.77 2.15
C PRO A 691 29.53 17.55 2.19
N PHE A 692 29.05 16.35 2.52
CA PHE A 692 29.83 15.10 2.49
C PHE A 692 29.09 13.90 1.90
N ILE A 693 27.82 14.06 1.52
CA ILE A 693 26.98 12.98 0.97
C ILE A 693 26.45 13.44 -0.38
N LYS A 694 26.95 12.82 -1.44
CA LYS A 694 26.64 13.18 -2.82
C LYS A 694 26.17 11.96 -3.60
N TYR A 695 24.90 11.98 -3.96
CA TYR A 695 24.29 11.03 -4.89
C TYR A 695 23.97 11.79 -6.16
N ARG A 696 24.71 11.44 -7.22
CA ARG A 696 24.56 12.00 -8.56
C ARG A 696 24.48 10.85 -9.53
N ARG A 697 23.63 11.00 -10.54
CA ARG A 697 23.48 10.03 -11.61
C ARG A 697 24.78 9.98 -12.42
N SER A 698 25.52 8.89 -12.24
CA SER A 698 26.67 8.59 -13.10
C SER A 698 26.20 8.18 -14.50
N GLU A 699 27.05 8.38 -15.50
CA GLU A 699 26.82 7.87 -16.85
C GLU A 699 26.50 6.37 -16.85
N GLU A 700 27.32 5.53 -16.21
CA GLU A 700 27.10 4.08 -16.16
C GLU A 700 25.71 3.70 -15.61
N LEU A 701 25.30 4.32 -14.49
CA LEU A 701 23.97 4.10 -13.92
C LEU A 701 22.88 4.44 -14.93
N LEU A 702 22.99 5.57 -15.63
CA LEU A 702 22.03 5.96 -16.66
C LEU A 702 21.97 4.94 -17.80
N LEU A 703 23.13 4.48 -18.30
CA LEU A 703 23.20 3.50 -19.39
C LEU A 703 22.57 2.14 -18.99
N ARG A 704 22.82 1.66 -17.75
CA ARG A 704 22.19 0.44 -17.23
C ARG A 704 20.69 0.60 -17.00
N TRP A 705 20.25 1.78 -16.61
CA TRP A 705 18.81 2.04 -16.42
C TRP A 705 18.06 2.11 -17.78
N MET A 706 18.72 2.61 -18.84
CA MET A 706 18.21 2.51 -20.21
C MET A 706 18.10 1.05 -20.66
N GLU A 707 19.10 0.23 -20.37
CA GLU A 707 19.05 -1.22 -20.65
C GLU A 707 17.86 -1.88 -19.97
N LEU A 708 17.64 -1.59 -18.68
CA LEU A 708 16.52 -2.11 -17.91
C LEU A 708 15.16 -1.68 -18.49
N ASN A 709 14.95 -0.39 -18.70
CA ASN A 709 13.62 0.14 -19.08
C ASN A 709 13.27 -0.10 -20.55
N ALA A 710 14.23 -0.50 -21.39
CA ALA A 710 13.90 -0.98 -22.73
C ALA A 710 12.99 -2.23 -22.70
N PHE A 711 12.92 -2.91 -21.56
CA PHE A 711 12.11 -4.09 -21.30
C PHE A 711 10.96 -3.85 -20.30
N THR A 712 10.54 -2.60 -20.05
CA THR A 712 9.36 -2.25 -19.23
C THR A 712 8.21 -1.76 -20.11
N THR A 713 7.05 -1.43 -19.52
CA THR A 713 5.85 -1.01 -20.26
C THR A 713 6.08 0.24 -21.10
N VAL A 714 6.74 1.26 -20.53
CA VAL A 714 7.04 2.57 -21.15
C VAL A 714 8.51 2.94 -20.92
N PHE A 715 9.19 3.35 -21.99
CA PHE A 715 10.58 3.81 -21.97
C PHE A 715 10.65 5.33 -21.82
N ARG A 716 10.68 5.82 -20.58
CA ARG A 716 10.62 7.27 -20.28
C ARG A 716 11.85 7.77 -19.52
N THR A 717 12.41 8.89 -19.97
CA THR A 717 13.50 9.59 -19.25
C THR A 717 12.96 10.61 -18.25
N HIS A 718 13.80 10.99 -17.29
CA HIS A 718 13.57 12.15 -16.44
C HIS A 718 14.92 12.80 -16.09
N GLU A 719 14.98 14.13 -16.09
CA GLU A 719 16.19 14.84 -15.66
C GLU A 719 16.52 14.79 -14.16
N GLY A 720 15.53 14.39 -13.33
CA GLY A 720 15.59 14.42 -11.87
C GLY A 720 15.42 15.81 -11.26
N ASN A 721 15.49 15.87 -9.94
CA ASN A 721 15.35 17.11 -9.15
C ASN A 721 16.54 18.09 -9.30
N LYS A 722 17.71 17.63 -9.74
CA LYS A 722 18.93 18.44 -9.95
C LYS A 722 19.60 18.16 -11.30
N PRO A 723 19.01 18.59 -12.42
CA PRO A 723 19.49 18.24 -13.76
C PRO A 723 20.97 18.56 -14.00
N SER A 724 21.44 19.71 -13.51
CA SER A 724 22.78 20.26 -13.78
C SER A 724 23.95 19.45 -13.21
N CYS A 725 23.71 18.58 -12.23
CA CYS A 725 24.76 17.75 -11.63
C CYS A 725 24.64 16.26 -11.93
N ASN A 726 23.66 15.87 -12.76
CA ASN A 726 23.38 14.49 -13.16
C ASN A 726 23.71 14.28 -14.64
N SER A 727 24.16 13.08 -14.99
CA SER A 727 24.22 12.67 -16.39
C SER A 727 22.80 12.59 -16.97
N GLN A 728 22.61 13.13 -18.16
CA GLN A 728 21.38 13.08 -18.94
C GLN A 728 21.60 12.25 -20.20
N PHE A 729 20.52 11.81 -20.84
CA PHE A 729 20.64 11.03 -22.07
C PHE A 729 21.32 11.82 -23.19
N TYR A 730 21.23 13.15 -23.17
CA TYR A 730 21.87 14.07 -24.11
C TYR A 730 23.18 14.69 -23.59
N SER A 731 23.76 14.20 -22.48
CA SER A 731 24.97 14.81 -21.91
C SER A 731 26.20 14.70 -22.81
N ASN A 732 26.32 13.62 -23.58
CA ASN A 732 27.40 13.42 -24.54
C ASN A 732 26.98 12.42 -25.63
N ASN A 733 27.88 12.19 -26.62
CA ASN A 733 27.59 11.29 -27.73
C ASN A 733 27.34 9.83 -27.28
N ARG A 734 28.00 9.36 -26.21
CA ARG A 734 27.85 8.00 -25.71
C ARG A 734 26.48 7.78 -25.07
N THR A 735 26.02 8.70 -24.22
CA THR A 735 24.68 8.63 -23.63
C THR A 735 23.59 8.74 -24.68
N LEU A 736 23.77 9.61 -25.68
CA LEU A 736 22.80 9.82 -26.75
C LEU A 736 22.72 8.59 -27.67
N SER A 737 23.86 8.02 -28.05
CA SER A 737 23.94 6.80 -28.86
C SER A 737 23.33 5.60 -28.12
N GLN A 738 23.58 5.46 -26.82
CA GLN A 738 22.96 4.40 -26.02
C GLN A 738 21.44 4.58 -25.95
N PHE A 739 20.95 5.80 -25.69
CA PHE A 739 19.53 6.08 -25.68
C PHE A 739 18.87 5.73 -27.01
N ALA A 740 19.48 6.15 -28.13
CA ALA A 740 19.02 5.81 -29.48
C ALA A 740 18.98 4.29 -29.71
N ARG A 741 20.05 3.57 -29.32
CA ARG A 741 20.13 2.11 -29.44
C ARG A 741 19.00 1.43 -28.65
N PHE A 742 18.78 1.82 -27.39
CA PHE A 742 17.79 1.16 -26.53
C PHE A 742 16.35 1.60 -26.81
N ALA A 743 16.12 2.79 -27.36
CA ALA A 743 14.81 3.14 -27.93
C ALA A 743 14.45 2.23 -29.12
N LYS A 744 15.42 1.90 -29.98
CA LYS A 744 15.23 0.91 -31.07
C LYS A 744 15.00 -0.51 -30.53
N VAL A 745 15.73 -0.94 -29.50
CA VAL A 745 15.47 -2.23 -28.81
C VAL A 745 14.05 -2.27 -28.24
N TYR A 746 13.62 -1.21 -27.55
CA TYR A 746 12.27 -1.07 -27.03
C TYR A 746 11.21 -1.16 -28.14
N SER A 747 11.40 -0.47 -29.26
CA SER A 747 10.49 -0.55 -30.40
C SER A 747 10.49 -1.92 -31.10
N ALA A 748 11.60 -2.65 -31.06
CA ALA A 748 11.73 -3.95 -31.74
C ALA A 748 10.80 -5.04 -31.19
N TRP A 749 10.38 -4.97 -29.92
CA TRP A 749 9.39 -5.90 -29.36
C TRP A 749 7.98 -5.29 -29.18
N LYS A 750 7.71 -4.11 -29.79
CA LYS A 750 6.39 -3.44 -29.74
C LYS A 750 5.23 -4.38 -30.07
N PHE A 751 5.39 -5.28 -31.03
CA PHE A 751 4.33 -6.23 -31.43
C PHE A 751 3.90 -7.11 -30.25
N TYR A 752 4.84 -7.57 -29.42
CA TYR A 752 4.55 -8.39 -28.25
C TYR A 752 4.02 -7.53 -27.10
N ARG A 753 4.57 -6.34 -26.93
CA ARG A 753 4.07 -5.35 -25.96
C ARG A 753 2.58 -5.06 -26.14
N ILE A 754 2.12 -4.90 -27.37
CA ILE A 754 0.69 -4.69 -27.69
C ILE A 754 -0.14 -5.90 -27.23
N GLN A 755 0.35 -7.13 -27.44
CA GLN A 755 -0.31 -8.34 -26.97
C GLN A 755 -0.40 -8.37 -25.44
N LEU A 756 0.70 -8.02 -24.74
CA LEU A 756 0.74 -7.98 -23.28
C LEU A 756 -0.14 -6.88 -22.70
N VAL A 757 -0.23 -5.71 -23.35
CA VAL A 757 -1.14 -4.63 -22.95
C VAL A 757 -2.60 -5.07 -23.08
N LYS A 758 -2.93 -5.79 -24.15
CA LYS A 758 -4.26 -6.38 -24.31
C LYS A 758 -4.54 -7.47 -23.28
N GLU A 759 -3.57 -8.35 -23.02
CA GLU A 759 -3.69 -9.40 -21.99
C GLU A 759 -3.90 -8.79 -20.61
N ALA A 760 -3.17 -7.72 -20.26
CA ALA A 760 -3.34 -6.98 -19.02
C ALA A 760 -4.73 -6.35 -18.89
N ALA A 761 -5.25 -5.70 -19.93
CA ALA A 761 -6.60 -5.13 -19.90
C ALA A 761 -7.69 -6.22 -19.77
N GLN A 762 -7.45 -7.40 -20.37
CA GLN A 762 -8.41 -8.50 -20.38
C GLN A 762 -8.34 -9.40 -19.16
N ARG A 763 -7.16 -9.63 -18.57
CA ARG A 763 -6.90 -10.62 -17.52
C ARG A 763 -6.17 -10.05 -16.29
N GLY A 764 -5.73 -8.80 -16.32
CA GLY A 764 -4.98 -8.16 -15.24
C GLY A 764 -3.52 -8.59 -15.10
N LEU A 765 -3.01 -9.47 -15.98
CA LEU A 765 -1.63 -9.95 -15.90
C LEU A 765 -0.63 -8.84 -16.24
N PRO A 766 0.41 -8.62 -15.41
CA PRO A 766 1.35 -7.54 -15.66
C PRO A 766 2.24 -7.81 -16.86
N VAL A 767 2.71 -6.75 -17.51
CA VAL A 767 3.65 -6.83 -18.64
C VAL A 767 5.00 -7.41 -18.19
N CYS A 768 5.50 -6.93 -17.05
CA CYS A 768 6.71 -7.46 -16.41
C CYS A 768 6.29 -8.37 -15.26
N ARG A 769 6.82 -9.60 -15.23
CA ARG A 769 6.35 -10.66 -14.33
C ARG A 769 7.47 -11.19 -13.49
N HIS A 770 7.22 -11.32 -12.19
CA HIS A 770 8.04 -12.16 -11.34
C HIS A 770 7.95 -13.60 -11.83
N LEU A 771 9.05 -14.36 -11.82
CA LEU A 771 9.06 -15.74 -12.34
C LEU A 771 8.06 -16.64 -11.62
N PHE A 772 7.74 -16.33 -10.36
CA PHE A 772 6.69 -17.00 -9.56
C PHE A 772 5.38 -17.16 -10.32
N VAL A 773 5.01 -16.19 -11.17
CA VAL A 773 3.75 -16.23 -11.94
C VAL A 773 3.65 -17.46 -12.84
N HIS A 774 4.79 -17.91 -13.39
CA HIS A 774 4.85 -19.02 -14.35
C HIS A 774 5.53 -20.27 -13.80
N TYR A 775 6.30 -20.15 -12.72
CA TYR A 775 7.04 -21.26 -12.11
C TYR A 775 6.81 -21.28 -10.58
N PRO A 776 5.55 -21.47 -10.11
CA PRO A 776 5.22 -21.36 -8.69
C PRO A 776 5.79 -22.48 -7.81
N GLU A 777 6.09 -23.64 -8.40
CA GLU A 777 6.62 -24.82 -7.70
C GLU A 777 8.15 -24.81 -7.57
N ASP A 778 8.84 -23.87 -8.24
CA ASP A 778 10.31 -23.75 -8.18
C ASP A 778 10.73 -22.96 -6.94
N GLU A 779 11.21 -23.66 -5.91
CA GLU A 779 11.63 -23.07 -4.63
C GLU A 779 12.73 -22.00 -4.75
N TYR A 780 13.58 -22.08 -5.78
CA TYR A 780 14.60 -21.07 -6.01
C TYR A 780 13.98 -19.81 -6.63
N VAL A 781 13.03 -19.96 -7.56
CA VAL A 781 12.25 -18.85 -8.10
C VAL A 781 11.58 -18.05 -6.99
N LEU A 782 11.05 -18.73 -5.98
CA LEU A 782 10.42 -18.06 -4.84
C LEU A 782 11.40 -17.20 -4.02
N THR A 783 12.73 -17.41 -4.14
CA THR A 783 13.76 -16.61 -3.43
C THR A 783 14.20 -15.37 -4.20
N LEU A 784 13.86 -15.30 -5.49
CA LEU A 784 14.24 -14.19 -6.34
C LEU A 784 13.52 -12.91 -5.92
N GLY A 785 14.20 -11.79 -6.12
CA GLY A 785 13.67 -10.45 -5.97
C GLY A 785 13.90 -9.67 -7.25
N HIS A 786 14.91 -8.79 -7.23
CA HIS A 786 15.25 -7.92 -8.36
C HIS A 786 16.23 -8.54 -9.38
N GLN A 787 16.72 -9.76 -9.17
CA GLN A 787 17.83 -10.31 -9.96
C GLN A 787 17.43 -10.56 -11.43
N GLN A 788 16.18 -10.94 -11.68
CA GLN A 788 15.67 -11.23 -13.01
C GLN A 788 14.14 -11.18 -13.06
N PHE A 789 13.59 -10.94 -14.24
CA PHE A 789 12.15 -10.94 -14.47
C PHE A 789 11.82 -11.38 -15.90
N LEU A 790 10.55 -11.69 -16.13
CA LEU A 790 10.03 -11.99 -17.45
C LEU A 790 9.31 -10.77 -18.03
N VAL A 791 9.44 -10.55 -19.33
CA VAL A 791 8.49 -9.74 -20.09
C VAL A 791 7.49 -10.72 -20.72
N GLY A 792 6.25 -10.68 -20.25
CA GLY A 792 5.26 -11.71 -20.54
C GLY A 792 5.75 -13.09 -20.11
N SER A 793 5.63 -14.07 -21.00
CA SER A 793 6.11 -15.46 -20.81
C SER A 793 7.36 -15.78 -21.63
N GLU A 794 7.75 -14.92 -22.58
CA GLU A 794 8.63 -15.29 -23.69
C GLU A 794 10.05 -14.73 -23.60
N ILE A 795 10.25 -13.62 -22.86
CA ILE A 795 11.55 -12.93 -22.75
C ILE A 795 11.98 -12.92 -21.28
N LEU A 796 13.18 -13.43 -20.98
CA LEU A 796 13.82 -13.36 -19.68
C LEU A 796 14.88 -12.25 -19.67
N VAL A 797 14.80 -11.34 -18.70
CA VAL A 797 15.72 -10.21 -18.54
C VAL A 797 16.47 -10.36 -17.22
N VAL A 798 17.80 -10.31 -17.29
CA VAL A 798 18.69 -10.40 -16.13
C VAL A 798 19.55 -9.12 -16.09
N PRO A 799 19.04 -8.03 -15.49
CA PRO A 799 19.68 -6.73 -15.56
C PRO A 799 20.97 -6.66 -14.74
N VAL A 800 21.93 -5.82 -15.18
CA VAL A 800 23.10 -5.47 -14.38
C VAL A 800 22.72 -4.36 -13.39
N LEU A 801 22.64 -4.71 -12.11
CA LEU A 801 22.16 -3.83 -11.04
C LEU A 801 23.26 -3.40 -10.06
N ASP A 802 24.53 -3.66 -10.39
CA ASP A 802 25.68 -3.32 -9.56
C ASP A 802 26.72 -2.56 -10.36
N LYS A 803 27.26 -1.50 -9.76
CA LYS A 803 28.27 -0.62 -10.37
C LYS A 803 29.53 -1.39 -10.79
N GLY A 804 30.03 -1.10 -11.98
CA GLY A 804 31.27 -1.65 -12.52
C GLY A 804 31.19 -3.11 -12.94
N LYS A 805 30.00 -3.74 -12.90
CA LYS A 805 29.83 -5.13 -13.33
C LYS A 805 29.60 -5.22 -14.84
N ASN A 806 30.17 -6.26 -15.43
CA ASN A 806 30.05 -6.61 -16.84
C ASN A 806 29.55 -8.05 -17.04
N TYR A 807 28.98 -8.66 -15.99
CA TYR A 807 28.37 -9.98 -16.01
C TYR A 807 27.24 -10.03 -14.98
N VAL A 808 26.34 -11.00 -15.15
CA VAL A 808 25.27 -11.34 -14.20
C VAL A 808 25.29 -12.85 -13.92
N LYS A 809 24.49 -13.26 -12.95
CA LYS A 809 24.12 -14.67 -12.75
C LYS A 809 22.67 -14.83 -13.18
N ALA A 810 22.45 -15.58 -14.26
CA ALA A 810 21.13 -15.88 -14.78
C ALA A 810 20.67 -17.24 -14.25
N TYR A 811 19.49 -17.31 -13.67
CA TYR A 811 18.83 -18.56 -13.31
C TYR A 811 17.80 -18.94 -14.38
N PHE A 812 17.86 -20.16 -14.89
CA PHE A 812 16.86 -20.68 -15.82
C PHE A 812 15.93 -21.63 -15.05
N PRO A 813 14.62 -21.32 -14.97
CA PRO A 813 13.67 -22.07 -14.15
C PRO A 813 13.51 -23.51 -14.60
N LEU A 814 13.15 -24.38 -13.66
CA LEU A 814 12.85 -25.79 -13.93
C LEU A 814 11.54 -25.89 -14.74
N ASP A 815 11.68 -26.17 -16.03
CA ASP A 815 10.58 -26.48 -16.95
C ASP A 815 11.10 -27.49 -17.98
N ASP A 816 10.57 -28.71 -17.94
CA ASP A 816 11.03 -29.87 -18.71
C ASP A 816 11.02 -29.65 -20.24
N SER A 817 10.43 -28.55 -20.74
CA SER A 817 10.25 -28.27 -22.16
C SER A 817 11.03 -27.06 -22.71
N SER A 818 11.66 -26.23 -21.86
CA SER A 818 12.16 -24.91 -22.27
C SER A 818 13.69 -24.81 -22.28
N SER A 819 14.27 -24.35 -23.40
CA SER A 819 15.64 -23.83 -23.47
C SER A 819 15.63 -22.33 -23.78
N TRP A 820 16.66 -21.61 -23.35
CA TRP A 820 16.73 -20.15 -23.48
C TRP A 820 17.86 -19.74 -24.41
N GLN A 821 17.59 -18.87 -25.38
CA GLN A 821 18.59 -18.33 -26.31
C GLN A 821 18.94 -16.90 -25.95
N HIS A 822 20.23 -16.61 -25.79
CA HIS A 822 20.74 -15.27 -25.55
C HIS A 822 20.65 -14.40 -26.82
N ILE A 823 20.01 -13.24 -26.74
CA ILE A 823 19.64 -12.48 -27.94
C ILE A 823 20.84 -11.87 -28.70
N TRP A 824 21.95 -11.60 -28.00
CA TRP A 824 23.11 -10.94 -28.60
C TRP A 824 24.10 -11.93 -29.24
N THR A 825 24.31 -13.07 -28.59
CA THR A 825 25.31 -14.07 -29.04
C THR A 825 24.67 -15.24 -29.79
N GLY A 826 23.36 -15.44 -29.65
CA GLY A 826 22.65 -16.61 -30.16
C GLY A 826 22.90 -17.90 -29.38
N GLU A 827 23.72 -17.86 -28.33
CA GLU A 827 24.05 -19.01 -27.47
C GLU A 827 22.79 -19.56 -26.79
N VAL A 828 22.68 -20.90 -26.74
CA VAL A 828 21.53 -21.60 -26.17
C VAL A 828 21.90 -22.22 -24.82
N TYR A 829 21.10 -21.92 -23.82
CA TYR A 829 21.22 -22.38 -22.44
C TYR A 829 20.12 -23.41 -22.18
N ALA A 830 20.49 -24.69 -22.18
CA ALA A 830 19.60 -25.83 -21.94
C ALA A 830 19.70 -26.39 -20.51
N LYS A 831 20.69 -25.97 -19.73
CA LYS A 831 20.86 -26.42 -18.34
C LYS A 831 19.95 -25.59 -17.43
N LEU A 832 18.92 -26.24 -16.89
CA LEU A 832 17.91 -25.63 -16.02
C LEU A 832 18.22 -25.88 -14.53
N GLY A 833 17.59 -25.11 -13.65
CA GLY A 833 17.68 -25.30 -12.20
C GLY A 833 19.02 -24.86 -11.59
N CYS A 834 19.82 -24.06 -12.30
CA CYS A 834 21.06 -23.52 -11.76
C CYS A 834 21.37 -22.10 -12.25
N GLU A 835 22.09 -21.33 -11.42
CA GLU A 835 22.66 -20.05 -11.83
C GLU A 835 23.83 -20.28 -12.80
N ILE A 836 23.84 -19.54 -13.91
CA ILE A 836 24.90 -19.52 -14.90
C ILE A 836 25.44 -18.09 -15.00
N LYS A 837 26.77 -17.95 -14.98
CA LYS A 837 27.41 -16.65 -15.18
C LYS A 837 27.33 -16.29 -16.67
N VAL A 838 26.78 -15.12 -16.98
CA VAL A 838 26.62 -14.62 -18.36
C VAL A 838 27.25 -13.24 -18.47
N ASP A 839 28.05 -13.03 -19.51
CA ASP A 839 28.63 -11.71 -19.80
C ASP A 839 27.54 -10.72 -20.20
N ALA A 840 27.58 -9.54 -19.60
CA ALA A 840 26.62 -8.46 -19.76
C ALA A 840 27.34 -7.10 -19.76
N PRO A 841 28.26 -6.81 -20.70
CA PRO A 841 28.87 -5.49 -20.82
C PRO A 841 27.80 -4.42 -21.12
N VAL A 842 28.12 -3.15 -20.84
CA VAL A 842 27.23 -2.02 -21.17
C VAL A 842 26.91 -2.05 -22.68
N GLY A 843 25.63 -1.95 -23.03
CA GLY A 843 25.13 -2.09 -24.40
C GLY A 843 24.56 -3.47 -24.73
N TYR A 844 24.85 -4.47 -23.90
CA TYR A 844 24.48 -5.88 -24.11
C TYR A 844 24.01 -6.52 -22.78
N PRO A 845 22.88 -6.08 -22.20
CA PRO A 845 22.33 -6.67 -20.99
C PRO A 845 21.96 -8.14 -21.21
N ALA A 846 22.07 -9.01 -20.21
CA ALA A 846 21.70 -10.42 -20.40
C ALA A 846 20.19 -10.57 -20.60
N VAL A 847 19.80 -10.87 -21.84
CA VAL A 847 18.40 -11.02 -22.26
C VAL A 847 18.28 -12.29 -23.09
N PHE A 848 17.26 -13.07 -22.78
CA PHE A 848 17.03 -14.37 -23.38
C PHE A 848 15.60 -14.49 -23.89
N ILE A 849 15.43 -15.30 -24.92
CA ILE A 849 14.13 -15.68 -25.47
C ILE A 849 13.97 -17.19 -25.38
N LYS A 850 12.74 -17.69 -25.24
CA LYS A 850 12.50 -19.13 -25.33
C LYS A 850 12.84 -19.64 -26.74
N VAL A 851 13.56 -20.77 -26.82
CA VAL A 851 13.86 -21.44 -28.09
C VAL A 851 12.56 -21.92 -28.75
N GLY A 852 12.39 -21.65 -30.05
CA GLY A 852 11.17 -21.98 -30.79
C GLY A 852 10.01 -21.00 -30.57
N SER A 853 10.21 -19.94 -29.79
CA SER A 853 9.22 -18.89 -29.60
C SER A 853 9.08 -18.01 -30.84
N ILE A 854 7.88 -17.96 -31.42
CA ILE A 854 7.55 -17.03 -32.53
C ILE A 854 7.78 -15.57 -32.10
N VAL A 855 7.50 -15.25 -30.83
CA VAL A 855 7.76 -13.94 -30.24
C VAL A 855 9.27 -13.67 -30.24
N GLY A 856 10.07 -14.61 -29.74
CA GLY A 856 11.52 -14.51 -29.73
C GLY A 856 12.10 -14.30 -31.13
N GLU A 857 11.72 -15.12 -32.11
CA GLU A 857 12.19 -15.03 -33.49
C GLU A 857 11.81 -13.70 -34.17
N THR A 858 10.59 -13.22 -33.92
CA THR A 858 10.11 -11.93 -34.45
C THR A 858 10.89 -10.78 -33.81
N PHE A 859 11.18 -10.85 -32.51
CA PHE A 859 11.99 -9.85 -31.83
C PHE A 859 13.41 -9.78 -32.40
N ILE A 860 14.10 -10.91 -32.58
CA ILE A 860 15.43 -10.97 -33.20
C ILE A 860 15.41 -10.40 -34.62
N ARG A 861 14.39 -10.74 -35.42
CA ARG A 861 14.22 -10.19 -36.78
C ARG A 861 14.09 -8.67 -36.75
N ASN A 862 13.28 -8.12 -35.85
CA ASN A 862 13.11 -6.68 -35.72
C ASN A 862 14.40 -6.00 -35.26
N LEU A 863 15.16 -6.60 -34.34
CA LEU A 863 16.48 -6.09 -33.95
C LEU A 863 17.43 -5.98 -35.14
N LYS A 864 17.44 -6.97 -36.05
CA LYS A 864 18.21 -6.90 -37.31
C LYS A 864 17.70 -5.78 -38.22
N MET A 865 16.39 -5.61 -38.35
CA MET A 865 15.79 -4.52 -39.15
C MET A 865 16.16 -3.12 -38.60
N PHE A 866 16.32 -2.98 -37.28
CA PHE A 866 16.79 -1.76 -36.65
C PHE A 866 18.34 -1.60 -36.66
N ASN A 867 19.07 -2.50 -37.33
CA ASN A 867 20.54 -2.55 -37.37
C ASN A 867 21.18 -2.63 -35.97
N ILE A 868 20.55 -3.37 -35.05
CA ILE A 868 21.04 -3.57 -33.68
C ILE A 868 21.91 -4.84 -33.54
N LEU A 869 21.55 -5.88 -34.30
CA LEU A 869 22.22 -7.19 -34.41
C LEU A 869 22.87 -7.38 -35.77
#